data_AF-A0A7L3DNU4-F1
#
_entry.id   AF-A0A7L3DNU4-F1
#
_cell.length_a   1.000
_cell.length_b   1.000
_cell.length_c   1.000
_cell.angle_alpha   90.00
_cell.angle_beta   90.00
_cell.angle_gamma   90.00
#
_symmetry.space_group_name_H-M   'P 1'
#
loop_
_entity.id
_entity.type
_entity.pdbx_description
1 polymer ?
#
loop_
_entity_poly.entity_id
_entity_poly.type
_entity_poly.pdbx_seq_one_letter_code
_entity_poly.pdbx_strand_id
1 'polypeptide(L)'
;IKLEMPTINLDREATALATVPEVVKALESYAVTWQKLISTTLEEELKKVPQGNGPLAEVDLWRERNDALSALTEQTKLPEVQKVLEILQEAESEHIGDLQMVLSDLRKHHVEALDNIKFLSTLERHLKNLIYGTGFNVVLDTIPSLMNALRMVWIISRHYNKDERMVPLMERIAWEISTRVYKVVDLRTLFKEDRAAAKKKIAEAKSTLEQWKKCYFAVRAQIEASGREQHWEFDRKRLFEKTDYMTSVCQDLYDILQIIEEFHNVFGPELKAVTGDPKRIDDLVRAVNGLTNPMEELTFDPFSIESAHDWKLIMEEFKEEVSVENIKQIFVKNFKDPPLYKNHPPVAGAIYWSRSLFYRIKQTIIRFQEVEELLASERGREVKQIYLQVAKRMKEYEDQKYHQWRDGTEQILPLLLKNTLLTSSVTEKPFTTKKSVRFVVNFSPILQEIIIETKYMEQLGFPVPDIARYVALQEDKYLRYINGLKNMLDRYHKLMGTLNEAETKLLDDHIQELWRIFKSGHRRLKWNSLGIGDFIVRCTQAIRKFESLVHHIHNNSEYISNTLLFIESTNLFKFPLPKNGDELPKAKEFFEYLKCERAKDVTHMVRKYSAIPQLLMKVEGRVANTNSGKSPKLTSYYAHWENRIYQVLTQLIVKNLQAFNAAILANVPLFQTEAIFSVPEIILQPNASEIDKMTLQCIRDCVEVTKHFVRWMHGTCIECPPQHVKEDEAITFSFYSDISQNPLIIEQAVLITQNVHKLLASLSKYLKQWKRYHLLWKLDKGIVMERLAAEKPACITFDEELQFYMKVAQEVTQQPSIKDEQCIRLQLAPLVCAVQENARGWVISLGKLLNESAREELFSLQEEIQVGVLSSCC
;
A
#
# COMPACT_ATOMS: atom_id res chain seq x y z
N ILE A 1 44.07 -59.31 41.32
CA ILE A 1 45.42 -59.74 41.76
C ILE A 1 45.23 -60.74 42.90
N LYS A 2 45.80 -61.95 42.82
CA LYS A 2 45.60 -63.01 43.82
C LYS A 2 46.92 -63.70 44.22
N LEU A 3 47.15 -63.89 45.53
CA LEU A 3 48.28 -64.67 46.05
C LEU A 3 48.02 -66.17 45.87
N GLU A 4 49.04 -66.92 45.46
CA GLU A 4 48.97 -68.38 45.33
C GLU A 4 49.03 -69.03 46.72
N MET A 5 47.99 -69.76 47.14
CA MET A 5 47.95 -70.36 48.47
C MET A 5 48.73 -71.69 48.52
N PRO A 6 49.42 -72.00 49.65
CA PRO A 6 50.13 -73.26 49.79
C PRO A 6 49.15 -74.44 49.78
N THR A 7 49.49 -75.50 49.05
CA THR A 7 48.71 -76.76 49.01
C THR A 7 49.10 -77.76 50.11
N ILE A 8 50.04 -77.37 50.96
CA ILE A 8 50.63 -78.19 52.03
C ILE A 8 49.74 -78.07 53.27
N ASN A 9 49.53 -79.17 54.00
CA ASN A 9 48.76 -79.14 55.25
C ASN A 9 49.55 -78.37 56.33
N LEU A 10 48.98 -77.25 56.78
CA LEU A 10 49.55 -76.35 57.79
C LEU A 10 48.90 -76.54 59.18
N ASP A 11 48.23 -77.64 59.50
CA ASP A 11 47.45 -77.80 60.74
C ASP A 11 48.31 -77.95 62.01
N ARG A 12 49.60 -78.28 61.87
CA ARG A 12 50.54 -78.45 62.99
C ARG A 12 51.05 -77.09 63.54
N GLU A 13 51.66 -77.11 64.73
CA GLU A 13 52.29 -75.92 65.32
C GLU A 13 53.47 -75.42 64.47
N ALA A 14 53.65 -74.08 64.42
CA ALA A 14 54.63 -73.45 63.55
C ALA A 14 56.07 -73.90 63.84
N THR A 15 56.41 -74.05 65.13
CA THR A 15 57.72 -74.54 65.59
C THR A 15 58.03 -75.96 65.13
N ALA A 16 57.02 -76.83 65.03
CA ALA A 16 57.20 -78.20 64.54
C ALA A 16 57.42 -78.21 63.02
N LEU A 17 56.68 -77.39 62.27
CA LEU A 17 56.81 -77.30 60.80
C LEU A 17 58.11 -76.60 60.37
N ALA A 18 58.61 -75.67 61.18
CA ALA A 18 59.89 -74.99 60.95
C ALA A 18 61.11 -75.93 60.97
N THR A 19 61.03 -77.07 61.67
CA THR A 19 62.11 -78.07 61.71
C THR A 19 62.14 -79.02 60.50
N VAL A 20 61.14 -78.97 59.60
CA VAL A 20 61.02 -79.88 58.44
C VAL A 20 61.54 -79.21 57.17
N PRO A 21 62.73 -79.58 56.64
CA PRO A 21 63.35 -78.85 55.53
C PRO A 21 62.55 -78.86 54.22
N GLU A 22 61.82 -79.95 53.94
CA GLU A 22 60.99 -80.05 52.73
C GLU A 22 59.80 -79.09 52.75
N VAL A 23 59.19 -78.90 53.93
CA VAL A 23 58.06 -77.98 54.12
C VAL A 23 58.56 -76.53 54.05
N VAL A 24 59.66 -76.22 54.73
CA VAL A 24 60.27 -74.87 54.69
C VAL A 24 60.65 -74.50 53.25
N LYS A 25 61.34 -75.38 52.51
CA LYS A 25 61.74 -75.13 51.11
C LYS A 25 60.55 -74.90 50.16
N ALA A 26 59.45 -75.63 50.37
CA ALA A 26 58.25 -75.43 49.57
C ALA A 26 57.54 -74.10 49.91
N LEU A 27 57.50 -73.73 51.20
CA LEU A 27 56.98 -72.43 51.64
C LEU A 27 57.86 -71.25 51.17
N GLU A 28 59.18 -71.43 51.10
CA GLU A 28 60.11 -70.46 50.51
C GLU A 28 59.79 -70.18 49.03
N SER A 29 59.43 -71.21 48.25
CA SER A 29 59.01 -71.02 46.86
C SER A 29 57.73 -70.18 46.74
N TYR A 30 56.76 -70.36 47.66
CA TYR A 30 55.57 -69.51 47.70
C TYR A 30 55.91 -68.08 48.14
N ALA A 31 56.79 -67.93 49.14
CA ALA A 31 57.26 -66.63 49.63
C ALA A 31 57.94 -65.80 48.53
N VAL A 32 58.80 -66.40 47.70
CA VAL A 32 59.46 -65.72 46.56
C VAL A 32 58.44 -65.32 45.49
N THR A 33 57.46 -66.17 45.19
CA THR A 33 56.38 -65.85 44.23
C THR A 33 55.50 -64.71 44.74
N TRP A 34 55.15 -64.72 46.03
CA TRP A 34 54.40 -63.63 46.68
C TRP A 34 55.19 -62.33 46.67
N GLN A 35 56.46 -62.38 47.03
CA GLN A 35 57.37 -61.22 46.98
C GLN A 35 57.36 -60.61 45.58
N LYS A 36 57.60 -61.42 44.53
CA LYS A 36 57.62 -60.95 43.14
C LYS A 36 56.29 -60.33 42.71
N LEU A 37 55.17 -60.97 43.02
CA LEU A 37 53.84 -60.47 42.67
C LEU A 37 53.54 -59.13 43.35
N ILE A 38 53.82 -59.02 44.65
CA ILE A 38 53.58 -57.80 45.42
C ILE A 38 54.49 -56.69 44.93
N SER A 39 55.80 -56.95 44.72
CA SER A 39 56.74 -55.96 44.18
C SER A 39 56.34 -55.48 42.78
N THR A 40 55.97 -56.39 41.87
CA THR A 40 55.56 -56.02 40.51
C THR A 40 54.28 -55.19 40.52
N THR A 41 53.29 -55.59 41.34
CA THR A 41 52.04 -54.82 41.49
C THR A 41 52.31 -53.44 42.07
N LEU A 42 53.13 -53.34 43.12
CA LEU A 42 53.49 -52.05 43.72
C LEU A 42 54.19 -51.15 42.71
N GLU A 43 55.14 -51.68 41.93
CA GLU A 43 55.80 -50.93 40.87
C GLU A 43 54.84 -50.44 39.79
N GLU A 44 53.91 -51.29 39.33
CA GLU A 44 52.89 -50.92 38.35
C GLU A 44 51.98 -49.82 38.88
N GLU A 45 51.45 -49.97 40.09
CA GLU A 45 50.55 -49.00 40.71
C GLU A 45 51.24 -47.66 40.99
N LEU A 46 52.51 -47.66 41.39
CA LEU A 46 53.28 -46.44 41.65
C LEU A 46 53.65 -45.68 40.36
N LYS A 47 53.80 -46.38 39.23
CA LYS A 47 54.09 -45.77 37.91
C LYS A 47 52.86 -45.15 37.23
N LYS A 48 51.64 -45.49 37.66
CA LYS A 48 50.41 -44.93 37.07
C LYS A 48 50.31 -43.42 37.27
N VAL A 49 49.85 -42.75 36.22
CA VAL A 49 49.54 -41.32 36.18
C VAL A 49 48.04 -41.11 35.93
N PRO A 50 47.46 -39.96 36.33
CA PRO A 50 46.03 -39.73 36.16
C PRO A 50 45.64 -39.68 34.66
N GLN A 51 44.55 -40.36 34.30
CA GLN A 51 44.07 -40.42 32.91
C GLN A 51 43.13 -39.24 32.59
N GLY A 52 43.63 -38.27 31.80
CA GLY A 52 42.90 -37.05 31.43
C GLY A 52 43.45 -35.80 32.12
N ASN A 53 42.97 -34.62 31.70
CA ASN A 53 43.50 -33.32 32.15
C ASN A 53 42.69 -32.70 33.32
N GLY A 54 41.48 -33.19 33.57
CA GLY A 54 40.61 -32.69 34.63
C GLY A 54 40.99 -33.20 36.03
N PRO A 55 40.38 -32.65 37.09
CA PRO A 55 40.71 -32.98 38.48
C PRO A 55 40.10 -34.30 38.96
N LEU A 56 39.00 -34.77 38.34
CA LEU A 56 38.42 -36.08 38.67
C LEU A 56 39.36 -37.25 38.33
N ALA A 57 40.21 -37.10 37.31
CA ALA A 57 41.20 -38.11 36.95
C ALA A 57 42.17 -38.43 38.11
N GLU A 58 42.47 -37.45 38.96
CA GLU A 58 43.32 -37.65 40.13
C GLU A 58 42.57 -38.40 41.25
N VAL A 59 41.28 -38.13 41.42
CA VAL A 59 40.43 -38.89 42.35
C VAL A 59 40.31 -40.34 41.91
N ASP A 60 40.11 -40.58 40.61
CA ASP A 60 39.98 -41.92 40.04
C ASP A 60 41.29 -42.71 40.15
N LEU A 61 42.45 -42.07 39.91
CA LEU A 61 43.76 -42.70 40.11
C LEU A 61 43.94 -43.22 41.54
N TRP A 62 43.65 -42.38 42.55
CA TRP A 62 43.81 -42.79 43.95
C TRP A 62 42.77 -43.81 44.39
N ARG A 63 41.58 -43.81 43.77
CA ARG A 63 40.55 -44.83 43.97
C ARG A 63 41.03 -46.19 43.47
N GLU A 64 41.47 -46.25 42.21
CA GLU A 64 42.01 -47.49 41.62
C GLU A 64 43.21 -48.02 42.40
N ARG A 65 44.14 -47.15 42.79
CA ARG A 65 45.32 -47.52 43.58
C ARG A 65 44.92 -48.07 44.95
N ASN A 66 43.97 -47.43 45.63
CA ASN A 66 43.46 -47.94 46.91
C ASN A 66 42.81 -49.32 46.74
N ASP A 67 41.97 -49.50 45.72
CA ASP A 67 41.26 -50.75 45.48
C ASP A 67 42.23 -51.91 45.19
N ALA A 68 43.28 -51.66 44.38
CA ALA A 68 44.31 -52.65 44.06
C ALA A 68 45.15 -53.04 45.30
N LEU A 69 45.63 -52.05 46.07
CA LEU A 69 46.49 -52.29 47.24
C LEU A 69 45.71 -52.86 48.44
N SER A 70 44.44 -52.45 48.61
CA SER A 70 43.55 -53.00 49.63
C SER A 70 43.26 -54.47 49.37
N ALA A 71 42.96 -54.83 48.12
CA ALA A 71 42.73 -56.22 47.73
C ALA A 71 43.95 -57.14 48.00
N LEU A 72 45.17 -56.64 47.82
CA LEU A 72 46.39 -57.36 48.18
C LEU A 72 46.61 -57.41 49.70
N THR A 73 46.41 -56.29 50.39
CA THR A 73 46.60 -56.20 51.84
C THR A 73 45.66 -57.15 52.58
N GLU A 74 44.39 -57.23 52.18
CA GLU A 74 43.42 -58.16 52.80
C GLU A 74 43.82 -59.63 52.59
N GLN A 75 44.39 -59.97 51.43
CA GLN A 75 44.90 -61.33 51.20
C GLN A 75 46.08 -61.69 52.11
N THR A 76 46.95 -60.72 52.43
CA THR A 76 48.07 -60.97 53.36
C THR A 76 47.62 -61.24 54.79
N LYS A 77 46.41 -60.81 55.16
CA LYS A 77 45.82 -61.02 56.50
C LYS A 77 45.14 -62.39 56.64
N LEU A 78 45.02 -63.16 55.56
CA LEU A 78 44.43 -64.50 55.61
C LEU A 78 45.24 -65.39 56.58
N PRO A 79 44.56 -66.22 57.39
CA PRO A 79 45.21 -67.01 58.44
C PRO A 79 46.27 -67.96 57.88
N GLU A 80 46.07 -68.50 56.67
CA GLU A 80 47.03 -69.36 55.99
C GLU A 80 48.32 -68.60 55.66
N VAL A 81 48.22 -67.36 55.18
CA VAL A 81 49.38 -66.52 54.82
C VAL A 81 50.14 -66.10 56.07
N GLN A 82 49.43 -65.73 57.15
CA GLN A 82 50.05 -65.39 58.43
C GLN A 82 50.80 -66.59 59.03
N LYS A 83 50.22 -67.79 58.94
CA LYS A 83 50.86 -69.02 59.42
C LYS A 83 52.12 -69.36 58.63
N VAL A 84 52.13 -69.14 57.32
CA VAL A 84 53.36 -69.30 56.50
C VAL A 84 54.46 -68.34 56.94
N LEU A 85 54.13 -67.07 57.21
CA LEU A 85 55.10 -66.09 57.68
C LEU A 85 55.68 -66.47 59.05
N GLU A 86 54.85 -66.96 59.97
CA GLU A 86 55.27 -67.44 61.30
C GLU A 86 56.23 -68.63 61.18
N ILE A 87 55.90 -69.64 60.34
CA ILE A 87 56.77 -70.81 60.11
C ILE A 87 58.12 -70.40 59.52
N LEU A 88 58.13 -69.53 58.50
CA LEU A 88 59.37 -69.07 57.86
C LEU A 88 60.22 -68.20 58.79
N GLN A 89 59.60 -67.49 59.74
CA GLN A 89 60.29 -66.70 60.75
C GLN A 89 60.93 -67.57 61.83
N GLU A 90 60.23 -68.59 62.33
CA GLU A 90 60.79 -69.58 63.27
C GLU A 90 61.88 -70.45 62.63
N ALA A 91 61.82 -70.68 61.32
CA ALA A 91 62.84 -71.42 60.57
C ALA A 91 64.09 -70.59 60.22
N GLU A 92 64.13 -69.29 60.58
CA GLU A 92 65.21 -68.35 60.21
C GLU A 92 65.54 -68.36 58.70
N SER A 93 64.52 -68.47 57.83
CA SER A 93 64.71 -68.53 56.37
C SER A 93 65.35 -67.25 55.81
N GLU A 94 66.30 -67.38 54.87
CA GLU A 94 66.93 -66.22 54.22
C GLU A 94 65.93 -65.36 53.43
N HIS A 95 64.79 -65.93 52.99
CA HIS A 95 63.77 -65.24 52.19
C HIS A 95 62.73 -64.47 53.01
N ILE A 96 62.65 -64.69 54.33
CA ILE A 96 61.64 -64.02 55.17
C ILE A 96 61.90 -62.52 55.29
N GLY A 97 63.18 -62.11 55.33
CA GLY A 97 63.57 -60.70 55.43
C GLY A 97 63.07 -59.89 54.25
N ASP A 98 63.35 -60.33 53.03
CA ASP A 98 62.92 -59.66 51.80
C ASP A 98 61.39 -59.62 51.64
N LEU A 99 60.70 -60.71 52.01
CA LEU A 99 59.24 -60.74 51.97
C LEU A 99 58.61 -59.80 53.02
N GLN A 100 59.15 -59.76 54.24
CA GLN A 100 58.69 -58.84 55.28
C GLN A 100 58.89 -57.37 54.87
N MET A 101 59.97 -57.05 54.17
CA MET A 101 60.21 -55.73 53.60
C MET A 101 59.12 -55.34 52.59
N VAL A 102 58.84 -56.21 51.61
CA VAL A 102 57.82 -55.96 50.57
C VAL A 102 56.41 -55.88 51.17
N LEU A 103 56.09 -56.67 52.20
CA LEU A 103 54.82 -56.58 52.94
C LEU A 103 54.70 -55.29 53.74
N SER A 104 55.82 -54.80 54.31
CA SER A 104 55.88 -53.51 54.98
C SER A 104 55.60 -52.36 54.00
N ASP A 105 56.22 -52.40 52.83
CA ASP A 105 56.02 -51.42 51.76
C ASP A 105 54.58 -51.44 51.23
N LEU A 106 53.99 -52.64 51.05
CA LEU A 106 52.58 -52.79 50.68
C LEU A 106 51.65 -52.12 51.69
N ARG A 107 51.84 -52.40 52.99
CA ARG A 107 51.03 -51.78 54.06
C ARG A 107 51.19 -50.27 54.08
N LYS A 108 52.42 -49.77 53.95
CA LYS A 108 52.73 -48.34 53.92
C LYS A 108 52.00 -47.64 52.77
N HIS A 109 52.10 -48.17 51.55
CA HIS A 109 51.45 -47.59 50.37
C HIS A 109 49.93 -47.75 50.38
N HIS A 110 49.39 -48.83 50.94
CA HIS A 110 47.95 -48.99 51.14
C HIS A 110 47.38 -47.94 52.11
N VAL A 111 48.04 -47.72 53.26
CA VAL A 111 47.61 -46.69 54.23
C VAL A 111 47.65 -45.30 53.60
N GLU A 112 48.71 -45.01 52.84
CA GLU A 112 48.81 -43.76 52.09
C GLU A 112 47.67 -43.60 51.06
N ALA A 113 47.38 -44.63 50.27
CA ALA A 113 46.30 -44.58 49.28
C ALA A 113 44.92 -44.39 49.94
N LEU A 114 44.67 -45.09 51.05
CA LEU A 114 43.43 -45.00 51.82
C LEU A 114 43.23 -43.61 52.43
N ASP A 115 44.28 -43.00 52.97
CA ASP A 115 44.19 -41.65 53.53
C ASP A 115 43.98 -40.61 52.41
N ASN A 116 44.66 -40.73 51.27
CA ASN A 116 44.48 -39.81 50.15
C ASN A 116 43.08 -39.84 49.57
N ILE A 117 42.52 -41.04 49.33
CA ILE A 117 41.17 -41.15 48.75
C ILE A 117 40.10 -40.59 49.70
N LYS A 118 40.25 -40.76 51.03
CA LYS A 118 39.35 -40.14 52.02
C LYS A 118 39.31 -38.63 51.86
N PHE A 119 40.46 -37.96 51.79
CA PHE A 119 40.50 -36.50 51.61
C PHE A 119 39.98 -36.07 50.24
N LEU A 120 40.39 -36.74 49.15
CA LEU A 120 39.95 -36.40 47.80
C LEU A 120 38.43 -36.61 47.58
N SER A 121 37.84 -37.63 48.21
CA SER A 121 36.40 -37.88 48.14
C SER A 121 35.56 -36.71 48.69
N THR A 122 36.11 -35.93 49.63
CA THR A 122 35.45 -34.72 50.16
C THR A 122 35.33 -33.60 49.11
N LEU A 123 36.19 -33.62 48.10
CA LEU A 123 36.23 -32.63 47.02
C LEU A 123 35.37 -33.04 45.82
N GLU A 124 35.08 -34.33 45.66
CA GLU A 124 34.47 -34.91 44.45
C GLU A 124 33.16 -34.24 44.02
N ARG A 125 32.28 -33.89 44.98
CA ARG A 125 31.02 -33.18 44.68
C ARG A 125 31.29 -31.80 44.06
N HIS A 126 32.23 -31.05 44.61
CA HIS A 126 32.59 -29.73 44.10
C HIS A 126 33.21 -29.84 42.70
N LEU A 127 34.09 -30.83 42.50
CA LEU A 127 34.70 -31.10 41.19
C LEU A 127 33.65 -31.46 40.13
N LYS A 128 32.65 -32.29 40.47
CA LYS A 128 31.52 -32.63 39.59
C LYS A 128 30.68 -31.39 39.23
N ASN A 129 30.46 -30.47 40.18
CA ASN A 129 29.75 -29.22 39.91
C ASN A 129 30.50 -28.31 38.93
N LEU A 130 31.84 -28.27 38.99
CA LEU A 130 32.65 -27.51 38.02
C LEU A 130 32.48 -28.05 36.58
N ILE A 131 32.46 -29.37 36.43
CA ILE A 131 32.38 -30.03 35.12
C ILE A 131 30.95 -29.99 34.56
N TYR A 132 29.97 -30.43 35.35
CA TYR A 132 28.61 -30.71 34.89
C TYR A 132 27.57 -29.65 35.29
N GLY A 133 27.96 -28.56 35.94
CA GLY A 133 27.05 -27.48 36.32
C GLY A 133 26.29 -26.92 35.11
N THR A 134 25.01 -26.55 35.31
CA THR A 134 24.13 -26.07 34.22
C THR A 134 24.49 -24.68 33.71
N GLY A 135 25.24 -23.88 34.47
CA GLY A 135 25.63 -22.52 34.12
C GLY A 135 26.76 -21.99 35.01
N PHE A 136 27.30 -20.80 34.67
CA PHE A 136 28.39 -20.18 35.44
C PHE A 136 27.99 -19.81 36.87
N ASN A 137 26.70 -19.56 37.13
CA ASN A 137 26.19 -19.34 38.48
C ASN A 137 26.51 -20.50 39.44
N VAL A 138 26.32 -21.74 38.99
CA VAL A 138 26.64 -22.94 39.80
C VAL A 138 28.14 -23.04 40.05
N VAL A 139 28.96 -22.69 39.07
CA VAL A 139 30.42 -22.69 39.16
C VAL A 139 30.92 -21.60 40.12
N LEU A 140 30.39 -20.38 40.00
CA LEU A 140 30.68 -19.23 40.85
C LEU A 140 30.38 -19.50 42.32
N ASP A 141 29.26 -20.15 42.61
CA ASP A 141 28.87 -20.54 43.99
C ASP A 141 29.74 -21.70 44.52
N THR A 142 30.24 -22.57 43.64
CA THR A 142 31.06 -23.74 44.01
C THR A 142 32.52 -23.37 44.28
N ILE A 143 33.11 -22.41 43.57
CA ILE A 143 34.54 -22.06 43.72
C ILE A 143 34.93 -21.68 45.17
N PRO A 144 34.19 -20.81 45.90
CA PRO A 144 34.53 -20.47 47.28
C PRO A 144 34.47 -21.66 48.25
N SER A 145 33.47 -22.53 48.08
CA SER A 145 33.31 -23.72 48.92
C SER A 145 34.38 -24.77 48.61
N LEU A 146 34.72 -24.97 47.33
CA LEU A 146 35.83 -25.80 46.90
C LEU A 146 37.17 -25.31 47.45
N MET A 147 37.48 -24.02 47.35
CA MET A 147 38.75 -23.46 47.84
C MET A 147 38.89 -23.62 49.36
N ASN A 148 37.80 -23.49 50.11
CA ASN A 148 37.79 -23.79 51.54
C ASN A 148 37.96 -25.29 51.85
N ALA A 149 37.37 -26.18 51.04
CA ALA A 149 37.58 -27.61 51.20
C ALA A 149 39.05 -28.00 50.92
N LEU A 150 39.65 -27.43 49.88
CA LEU A 150 41.07 -27.56 49.55
C LEU A 150 41.97 -27.05 50.68
N ARG A 151 41.63 -25.91 51.31
CA ARG A 151 42.29 -25.41 52.52
C ARG A 151 42.27 -26.44 53.65
N MET A 152 41.13 -27.07 53.90
CA MET A 152 41.01 -28.09 54.94
C MET A 152 41.82 -29.35 54.61
N VAL A 153 41.83 -29.77 53.34
CA VAL A 153 42.65 -30.90 52.88
C VAL A 153 44.15 -30.62 53.10
N TRP A 154 44.62 -29.42 52.75
CA TRP A 154 46.01 -29.02 52.99
C TRP A 154 46.40 -28.96 54.46
N ILE A 155 45.49 -28.49 55.31
CA ILE A 155 45.73 -28.39 56.75
C ILE A 155 45.78 -29.78 57.42
N ILE A 156 44.93 -30.72 57.00
CA ILE A 156 44.69 -31.98 57.72
C ILE A 156 45.41 -33.17 57.07
N SER A 157 45.55 -33.20 55.75
CA SER A 157 46.17 -34.31 55.03
C SER A 157 47.67 -34.37 55.29
N ARG A 158 48.19 -35.58 55.47
CA ARG A 158 49.63 -35.85 55.65
C ARG A 158 50.43 -35.83 54.35
N HIS A 159 49.71 -35.91 53.22
CA HIS A 159 50.30 -36.13 51.91
C HIS A 159 49.95 -35.01 50.92
N TYR A 160 48.73 -34.44 51.02
CA TYR A 160 48.29 -33.28 50.23
C TYR A 160 48.63 -31.93 50.88
N ASN A 161 49.45 -31.93 51.92
CA ASN A 161 50.06 -30.73 52.52
C ASN A 161 51.43 -30.37 51.89
N LYS A 162 51.75 -30.94 50.72
CA LYS A 162 52.97 -30.71 49.97
C LYS A 162 52.66 -30.23 48.56
N ASP A 163 53.50 -29.35 48.05
CA ASP A 163 53.36 -28.77 46.71
C ASP A 163 53.32 -29.84 45.61
N GLU A 164 54.10 -30.90 45.76
CA GLU A 164 54.20 -32.02 44.80
C GLU A 164 52.85 -32.66 44.44
N ARG A 165 51.86 -32.63 45.35
CA ARG A 165 50.51 -33.18 45.12
C ARG A 165 49.45 -32.11 45.00
N MET A 166 49.56 -31.04 45.78
CA MET A 166 48.56 -29.98 45.78
C MET A 166 48.59 -29.13 44.49
N VAL A 167 49.79 -28.82 43.97
CA VAL A 167 49.92 -27.99 42.77
C VAL A 167 49.34 -28.69 41.54
N PRO A 168 49.65 -29.97 41.23
CA PRO A 168 49.01 -30.66 40.10
C PRO A 168 47.48 -30.72 40.19
N LEU A 169 46.92 -30.92 41.38
CA LEU A 169 45.47 -30.91 41.58
C LEU A 169 44.87 -29.53 41.29
N MET A 170 45.51 -28.46 41.79
CA MET A 170 45.10 -27.08 41.53
C MET A 170 45.21 -26.70 40.05
N GLU A 171 46.25 -27.16 39.35
CA GLU A 171 46.40 -27.00 37.90
C GLU A 171 45.28 -27.68 37.12
N ARG A 172 44.90 -28.90 37.52
CA ARG A 172 43.78 -29.63 36.92
C ARG A 172 42.44 -28.91 37.14
N ILE A 173 42.24 -28.30 38.30
CA ILE A 173 41.05 -27.48 38.59
C ILE A 173 41.05 -26.21 37.73
N ALA A 174 42.18 -25.51 37.65
CA ALA A 174 42.32 -24.33 36.79
C ALA A 174 42.07 -24.68 35.31
N TRP A 175 42.58 -25.83 34.85
CA TRP A 175 42.32 -26.36 33.50
C TRP A 175 40.81 -26.56 33.26
N GLU A 176 40.09 -27.18 34.19
CA GLU A 176 38.65 -27.41 34.04
C GLU A 176 37.86 -26.09 33.98
N ILE A 177 38.21 -25.12 34.82
CA ILE A 177 37.58 -23.78 34.81
C ILE A 177 37.84 -23.08 33.46
N SER A 178 39.09 -23.12 32.96
CA SER A 178 39.42 -22.61 31.63
C SER A 178 38.65 -23.32 30.52
N THR A 179 38.57 -24.64 30.54
CA THR A 179 37.83 -25.43 29.55
C THR A 179 36.34 -25.09 29.57
N ARG A 180 35.77 -24.80 30.75
CA ARG A 180 34.38 -24.37 30.86
C ARG A 180 34.15 -23.02 30.20
N VAL A 181 35.03 -22.04 30.42
CA VAL A 181 34.94 -20.72 29.78
C VAL A 181 35.04 -20.83 28.26
N TYR A 182 36.05 -21.56 27.78
CA TYR A 182 36.28 -21.80 26.37
C TYR A 182 35.05 -22.41 25.65
N LYS A 183 34.40 -23.41 26.26
CA LYS A 183 33.23 -24.07 25.66
C LYS A 183 31.97 -23.20 25.62
N VAL A 184 31.80 -22.29 26.57
CA VAL A 184 30.59 -21.47 26.68
C VAL A 184 30.70 -20.19 25.86
N VAL A 185 31.89 -19.61 25.74
CA VAL A 185 32.15 -18.37 24.99
C VAL A 185 32.73 -18.71 23.61
N ASP A 186 31.86 -19.01 22.65
CA ASP A 186 32.24 -19.26 21.24
C ASP A 186 32.06 -17.98 20.40
N LEU A 187 33.18 -17.38 19.95
CA LEU A 187 33.18 -16.11 19.21
C LEU A 187 32.41 -16.18 17.88
N ARG A 188 32.30 -17.35 17.24
CA ARG A 188 31.61 -17.52 15.95
C ARG A 188 30.10 -17.32 16.07
N THR A 189 29.57 -17.57 17.26
CA THR A 189 28.15 -17.51 17.58
C THR A 189 27.82 -16.36 18.53
N LEU A 190 28.78 -15.90 19.33
CA LEU A 190 28.64 -14.82 20.32
C LEU A 190 28.02 -13.54 19.76
N PHE A 191 28.50 -13.06 18.61
CA PHE A 191 28.02 -11.81 18.00
C PHE A 191 26.67 -11.95 17.28
N LYS A 192 26.18 -13.19 17.09
CA LYS A 192 24.87 -13.51 16.49
C LYS A 192 23.75 -13.64 17.53
N GLU A 193 24.10 -13.78 18.79
CA GLU A 193 23.15 -13.84 19.91
C GLU A 193 22.54 -12.46 20.22
N ASP A 194 21.53 -12.46 21.08
CA ASP A 194 21.04 -11.20 21.66
C ASP A 194 22.16 -10.50 22.43
N ARG A 195 22.33 -9.19 22.22
CA ARG A 195 23.46 -8.41 22.75
C ARG A 195 23.50 -8.41 24.27
N ALA A 196 22.34 -8.33 24.93
CA ALA A 196 22.26 -8.35 26.38
C ALA A 196 22.60 -9.75 26.92
N ALA A 197 22.14 -10.82 26.24
CA ALA A 197 22.49 -12.19 26.57
C ALA A 197 24.00 -12.47 26.40
N ALA A 198 24.60 -12.03 25.29
CA ALA A 198 26.02 -12.19 25.01
C ALA A 198 26.90 -11.47 26.05
N LYS A 199 26.59 -10.22 26.39
CA LYS A 199 27.31 -9.46 27.43
C LYS A 199 27.22 -10.13 28.80
N LYS A 200 26.02 -10.60 29.18
CA LYS A 200 25.83 -11.32 30.44
C LYS A 200 26.69 -12.59 30.49
N LYS A 201 26.70 -13.37 29.41
CA LYS A 201 27.48 -14.61 29.29
C LYS A 201 28.98 -14.36 29.48
N ILE A 202 29.54 -13.33 28.83
CA ILE A 202 30.96 -12.97 28.98
C ILE A 202 31.28 -12.45 30.37
N ALA A 203 30.41 -11.62 30.95
CA ALA A 203 30.59 -11.11 32.31
C ALA A 203 30.63 -12.24 33.34
N GLU A 204 29.75 -13.24 33.21
CA GLU A 204 29.74 -14.43 34.08
C GLU A 204 30.99 -15.31 33.87
N ALA A 205 31.45 -15.48 32.63
CA ALA A 205 32.68 -16.21 32.32
C ALA A 205 33.92 -15.53 32.93
N LYS A 206 34.04 -14.21 32.73
CA LYS A 206 35.10 -13.38 33.32
C LYS A 206 35.09 -13.47 34.84
N SER A 207 33.91 -13.30 35.45
CA SER A 207 33.74 -13.38 36.89
C SER A 207 34.17 -14.74 37.44
N THR A 208 33.94 -15.84 36.70
CA THR A 208 34.35 -17.19 37.12
C THR A 208 35.87 -17.31 37.22
N LEU A 209 36.60 -16.78 36.23
CA LEU A 209 38.07 -16.77 36.22
C LEU A 209 38.65 -15.89 37.34
N GLU A 210 38.09 -14.69 37.52
CA GLU A 210 38.49 -13.77 38.59
C GLU A 210 38.20 -14.35 39.99
N GLN A 211 37.05 -15.01 40.15
CA GLN A 211 36.63 -15.61 41.42
C GLN A 211 37.56 -16.75 41.84
N TRP A 212 38.07 -17.56 40.90
CA TRP A 212 39.08 -18.58 41.16
C TRP A 212 40.33 -17.98 41.83
N LYS A 213 40.91 -16.96 41.18
CA LYS A 213 42.11 -16.26 41.68
C LYS A 213 41.84 -15.53 43.00
N LYS A 214 40.70 -14.84 43.09
CA LYS A 214 40.29 -14.11 44.31
C LYS A 214 40.13 -15.05 45.50
N CYS A 215 39.48 -16.20 45.32
CA CYS A 215 39.31 -17.18 46.39
C CYS A 215 40.64 -17.77 46.86
N TYR A 216 41.58 -18.02 45.93
CA TYR A 216 42.92 -18.47 46.28
C TYR A 216 43.64 -17.48 47.21
N PHE A 217 43.68 -16.19 46.84
CA PHE A 217 44.32 -15.17 47.66
C PHE A 217 43.60 -14.92 48.99
N ALA A 218 42.27 -15.02 49.01
CA ALA A 218 41.51 -14.93 50.25
C ALA A 218 41.86 -16.07 51.23
N VAL A 219 41.96 -17.30 50.73
CA VAL A 219 42.37 -18.46 51.54
C VAL A 219 43.83 -18.35 51.97
N ARG A 220 44.71 -17.87 51.10
CA ARG A 220 46.11 -17.59 51.45
C ARG A 220 46.20 -16.64 52.64
N ALA A 221 45.52 -15.50 52.57
CA ALA A 221 45.52 -14.51 53.64
C ALA A 221 44.95 -15.08 54.96
N GLN A 222 43.94 -15.95 54.89
CA GLN A 222 43.42 -16.65 56.07
C GLN A 222 44.43 -17.63 56.70
N ILE A 223 45.21 -18.34 55.88
CA ILE A 223 46.25 -19.26 56.37
C ILE A 223 47.41 -18.47 56.99
N GLU A 224 47.87 -17.39 56.35
CA GLU A 224 48.90 -16.48 56.88
C GLU A 224 48.46 -15.87 58.22
N ALA A 225 47.22 -15.40 58.32
CA ALA A 225 46.66 -14.86 59.57
C ALA A 225 46.55 -15.91 60.69
N SER A 226 46.50 -17.20 60.36
CA SER A 226 46.42 -18.29 61.34
C SER A 226 47.77 -18.67 61.97
N GLY A 227 48.89 -18.08 61.50
CA GLY A 227 50.22 -18.26 62.11
C GLY A 227 50.82 -19.66 61.97
N ARG A 228 50.37 -20.46 60.99
CA ARG A 228 50.87 -21.82 60.74
C ARG A 228 52.17 -21.79 59.93
N GLU A 229 53.06 -22.75 60.18
CA GLU A 229 54.35 -22.88 59.45
C GLU A 229 54.18 -23.29 57.96
N GLN A 230 53.04 -23.88 57.59
CA GLN A 230 52.76 -24.28 56.21
C GLN A 230 52.32 -23.08 55.36
N HIS A 231 53.14 -22.73 54.38
CA HIS A 231 52.88 -21.60 53.49
C HIS A 231 52.03 -22.04 52.30
N TRP A 232 50.86 -21.42 52.12
CA TRP A 232 50.00 -21.61 50.95
C TRP A 232 50.43 -20.64 49.84
N GLU A 233 51.57 -20.94 49.20
CA GLU A 233 52.08 -20.16 48.08
C GLU A 233 52.59 -21.10 46.98
N PHE A 234 51.93 -21.05 45.83
CA PHE A 234 52.26 -21.84 44.65
C PHE A 234 52.75 -20.95 43.51
N ASP A 235 53.38 -21.56 42.50
CA ASP A 235 53.79 -20.85 41.29
C ASP A 235 52.57 -20.22 40.59
N ARG A 236 52.54 -18.90 40.61
CA ARG A 236 51.44 -18.10 40.08
C ARG A 236 51.31 -18.23 38.57
N LYS A 237 52.42 -18.42 37.85
CA LYS A 237 52.36 -18.58 36.39
C LYS A 237 51.64 -19.87 36.04
N ARG A 238 52.02 -20.97 36.70
CA ARG A 238 51.41 -22.29 36.51
C ARG A 238 49.91 -22.30 36.77
N LEU A 239 49.45 -21.59 37.80
CA LEU A 239 48.03 -21.57 38.18
C LEU A 239 47.18 -20.52 37.47
N PHE A 240 47.75 -19.35 37.16
CA PHE A 240 46.96 -18.18 36.76
C PHE A 240 47.28 -17.63 35.38
N GLU A 241 48.43 -17.92 34.76
CA GLU A 241 48.82 -17.27 33.49
C GLU A 241 47.77 -17.47 32.40
N LYS A 242 47.29 -18.71 32.24
CA LYS A 242 46.21 -19.02 31.29
C LYS A 242 44.90 -18.36 31.69
N THR A 243 44.47 -18.45 32.96
CA THR A 243 43.18 -17.89 33.39
C THR A 243 43.17 -16.35 33.35
N ASP A 244 44.31 -15.71 33.62
CA ASP A 244 44.49 -14.26 33.55
C ASP A 244 44.44 -13.79 32.10
N TYR A 245 45.13 -14.49 31.19
CA TYR A 245 45.02 -14.22 29.76
C TYR A 245 43.57 -14.36 29.28
N MET A 246 42.90 -15.47 29.58
CA MET A 246 41.49 -15.64 29.23
C MET A 246 40.58 -14.55 29.83
N THR A 247 40.89 -14.05 31.03
CA THR A 247 40.18 -12.93 31.65
C THR A 247 40.34 -11.65 30.85
N SER A 248 41.54 -11.37 30.35
CA SER A 248 41.80 -10.22 29.47
C SER A 248 41.05 -10.32 28.14
N VAL A 249 41.01 -11.50 27.52
CA VAL A 249 40.24 -11.77 26.29
C VAL A 249 38.73 -11.59 26.54
N CYS A 250 38.20 -12.11 27.65
CA CYS A 250 36.80 -11.86 28.02
C CYS A 250 36.51 -10.36 28.25
N GLN A 251 37.45 -9.60 28.82
CA GLN A 251 37.30 -8.16 28.98
C GLN A 251 37.25 -7.45 27.62
N ASP A 252 38.19 -7.76 26.72
CA ASP A 252 38.22 -7.21 25.36
C ASP A 252 36.89 -7.49 24.61
N LEU A 253 36.39 -8.74 24.67
CA LEU A 253 35.12 -9.11 24.04
C LEU A 253 33.91 -8.39 24.64
N TYR A 254 33.91 -8.18 25.96
CA TYR A 254 32.86 -7.40 26.63
C TYR A 254 32.87 -5.95 26.14
N ASP A 255 34.05 -5.34 26.01
CA ASP A 255 34.22 -3.97 25.55
C ASP A 255 33.74 -3.81 24.10
N ILE A 256 34.05 -4.79 23.22
CA ILE A 256 33.53 -4.82 21.84
C ILE A 256 32.00 -4.83 21.82
N LEU A 257 31.36 -5.73 22.58
CA LEU A 257 29.90 -5.81 22.64
C LEU A 257 29.26 -4.54 23.20
N GLN A 258 29.89 -3.92 24.20
CA GLN A 258 29.45 -2.63 24.75
C GLN A 258 29.47 -1.53 23.67
N ILE A 259 30.55 -1.45 22.90
CA ILE A 259 30.70 -0.47 21.82
C ILE A 259 29.62 -0.67 20.74
N ILE A 260 29.36 -1.92 20.33
CA ILE A 260 28.36 -2.26 19.31
C ILE A 260 26.94 -1.91 19.76
N GLU A 261 26.61 -2.17 21.02
CA GLU A 261 25.33 -1.79 21.63
C GLU A 261 25.14 -0.28 21.63
N GLU A 262 26.17 0.49 21.98
CA GLU A 262 26.15 1.95 21.95
C GLU A 262 25.97 2.50 20.52
N PHE A 263 26.53 1.85 19.50
CA PHE A 263 26.29 2.20 18.10
C PHE A 263 24.85 1.90 17.65
N HIS A 264 24.31 0.74 18.02
CA HIS A 264 22.93 0.35 17.69
C HIS A 264 21.89 1.24 18.40
N ASN A 265 22.17 1.67 19.63
CA ASN A 265 21.30 2.61 20.34
C ASN A 265 21.25 3.99 19.66
N VAL A 266 22.27 4.35 18.86
CA VAL A 266 22.28 5.62 18.11
C VAL A 266 21.76 5.48 16.68
N PHE A 267 21.97 4.36 16.02
CA PHE A 267 21.45 4.09 14.68
C PHE A 267 20.19 3.22 14.69
N GLY A 268 19.48 3.19 15.81
CA GLY A 268 18.43 2.22 16.08
C GLY A 268 17.26 2.22 15.09
N PRO A 269 16.37 1.22 15.16
CA PRO A 269 15.20 1.11 14.30
C PRO A 269 14.28 2.35 14.36
N GLU A 270 14.31 3.09 15.47
CA GLU A 270 13.61 4.36 15.65
C GLU A 270 14.14 5.47 14.72
N LEU A 271 15.45 5.49 14.43
CA LEU A 271 16.05 6.40 13.46
C LEU A 271 15.63 6.00 12.03
N LYS A 272 15.68 4.70 11.71
CA LYS A 272 15.27 4.13 10.40
C LYS A 272 13.80 4.41 10.05
N ALA A 273 12.92 4.42 11.05
CA ALA A 273 11.49 4.66 10.87
C ALA A 273 11.14 6.14 10.59
N VAL A 274 12.04 7.08 10.92
CA VAL A 274 11.73 8.52 10.98
C VAL A 274 12.54 9.35 9.97
N THR A 275 13.59 8.78 9.38
CA THR A 275 14.38 9.42 8.31
C THR A 275 13.84 9.14 6.90
N GLY A 276 13.91 10.13 6.02
CA GLY A 276 13.51 10.02 4.60
C GLY A 276 14.51 9.28 3.69
N ASP A 277 15.62 8.76 4.24
CA ASP A 277 16.63 8.00 3.50
C ASP A 277 17.06 6.73 4.28
N PRO A 278 16.21 5.68 4.27
CA PRO A 278 16.46 4.45 5.02
C PRO A 278 17.69 3.67 4.51
N LYS A 279 18.09 3.88 3.25
CA LYS A 279 19.26 3.19 2.67
C LYS A 279 20.56 3.61 3.34
N ARG A 280 20.72 4.90 3.62
CA ARG A 280 21.94 5.43 4.26
C ARG A 280 22.10 4.93 5.70
N ILE A 281 20.99 4.71 6.42
CA ILE A 281 21.03 4.09 7.76
C ILE A 281 21.31 2.60 7.65
N ASP A 282 20.73 1.90 6.68
CA ASP A 282 21.02 0.48 6.45
C ASP A 282 22.49 0.25 6.09
N ASP A 283 23.11 1.14 5.34
CA ASP A 283 24.54 1.09 5.04
C ASP A 283 25.40 1.38 6.28
N LEU A 284 24.99 2.29 7.16
CA LEU A 284 25.68 2.55 8.44
C LEU A 284 25.54 1.39 9.42
N VAL A 285 24.35 0.80 9.55
CA VAL A 285 24.12 -0.40 10.37
C VAL A 285 24.91 -1.59 9.81
N ARG A 286 24.99 -1.74 8.48
CA ARG A 286 25.83 -2.76 7.84
C ARG A 286 27.31 -2.53 8.12
N ALA A 287 27.78 -1.28 8.09
CA ALA A 287 29.16 -0.94 8.42
C ALA A 287 29.48 -1.25 9.90
N VAL A 288 28.58 -0.93 10.83
CA VAL A 288 28.73 -1.24 12.26
C VAL A 288 28.77 -2.76 12.49
N ASN A 289 27.91 -3.52 11.82
CA ASN A 289 27.95 -4.98 11.88
C ASN A 289 29.20 -5.56 11.19
N GLY A 290 29.81 -4.83 10.25
CA GLY A 290 31.07 -5.23 9.63
C GLY A 290 32.28 -5.16 10.57
N LEU A 291 32.20 -4.38 11.65
CA LEU A 291 33.28 -4.25 12.64
C LEU A 291 33.53 -5.54 13.42
N THR A 292 32.57 -6.47 13.46
CA THR A 292 32.74 -7.78 14.11
C THR A 292 33.25 -8.88 13.19
N ASN A 293 33.30 -8.65 11.87
CA ASN A 293 33.72 -9.67 10.90
C ASN A 293 35.13 -10.23 11.20
N PRO A 294 36.14 -9.42 11.54
CA PRO A 294 37.47 -9.94 11.88
C PRO A 294 37.45 -10.91 13.07
N MET A 295 36.49 -10.76 13.98
CA MET A 295 36.32 -11.60 15.17
C MET A 295 35.50 -12.86 14.90
N GLU A 296 34.60 -12.84 13.90
CA GLU A 296 33.80 -14.00 13.51
C GLU A 296 34.59 -14.98 12.61
N GLU A 297 35.55 -14.47 11.83
CA GLU A 297 36.32 -15.23 10.83
C GLU A 297 37.72 -15.66 11.32
N LEU A 298 37.94 -15.69 12.64
CA LEU A 298 39.23 -16.07 13.22
C LEU A 298 39.66 -17.49 12.79
N THR A 299 40.92 -17.59 12.38
CA THR A 299 41.59 -18.85 12.01
C THR A 299 42.28 -19.53 13.19
N PHE A 300 42.38 -18.84 14.33
CA PHE A 300 43.02 -19.30 15.57
C PHE A 300 42.07 -19.21 16.77
N ASP A 301 42.45 -19.86 17.87
CA ASP A 301 41.69 -19.82 19.14
C ASP A 301 42.13 -18.63 20.01
N PRO A 302 41.28 -17.61 20.21
CA PRO A 302 41.64 -16.41 20.98
C PRO A 302 41.90 -16.69 22.46
N PHE A 303 41.48 -17.84 23.01
CA PHE A 303 41.78 -18.20 24.40
C PHE A 303 43.09 -18.99 24.55
N SER A 304 43.75 -19.34 23.43
CA SER A 304 45.08 -19.93 23.44
C SER A 304 46.14 -18.85 23.67
N ILE A 305 47.03 -19.08 24.62
CA ILE A 305 48.10 -18.12 24.92
C ILE A 305 49.14 -18.02 23.80
N GLU A 306 49.24 -19.06 22.96
CA GLU A 306 50.13 -19.09 21.79
C GLU A 306 49.76 -18.03 20.75
N SER A 307 48.46 -17.72 20.64
CA SER A 307 47.91 -16.69 19.75
C SER A 307 47.70 -15.33 20.44
N ALA A 308 48.32 -15.10 21.60
CA ALA A 308 48.20 -13.83 22.32
C ALA A 308 48.70 -12.63 21.50
N HIS A 309 49.72 -12.83 20.66
CA HIS A 309 50.21 -11.80 19.75
C HIS A 309 49.19 -11.44 18.68
N ASP A 310 48.63 -12.45 18.01
CA ASP A 310 47.65 -12.27 16.94
C ASP A 310 46.36 -11.64 17.49
N TRP A 311 45.88 -12.10 18.65
CA TRP A 311 44.73 -11.48 19.33
C TRP A 311 44.98 -10.00 19.63
N LYS A 312 46.19 -9.67 20.12
CA LYS A 312 46.55 -8.28 20.42
C LYS A 312 46.55 -7.40 19.16
N LEU A 313 47.04 -7.90 18.02
CA LEU A 313 47.02 -7.17 16.75
C LEU A 313 45.58 -6.86 16.31
N ILE A 314 44.69 -7.85 16.32
CA ILE A 314 43.28 -7.65 15.95
C ILE A 314 42.60 -6.65 16.90
N MET A 315 42.91 -6.70 18.20
CA MET A 315 42.39 -5.73 19.16
C MET A 315 42.96 -4.32 18.94
N GLU A 316 44.19 -4.18 18.47
CA GLU A 316 44.76 -2.89 18.09
C GLU A 316 44.10 -2.32 16.83
N GLU A 317 43.87 -3.16 15.80
CA GLU A 317 43.11 -2.79 14.60
C GLU A 317 41.69 -2.34 14.94
N PHE A 318 40.97 -3.11 15.77
CA PHE A 318 39.64 -2.74 16.25
C PHE A 318 39.65 -1.41 17.03
N LYS A 319 40.65 -1.20 17.90
CA LYS A 319 40.80 0.05 18.66
C LYS A 319 41.12 1.25 17.75
N GLU A 320 41.85 1.05 16.66
CA GLU A 320 42.09 2.08 15.63
C GLU A 320 40.83 2.39 14.82
N GLU A 321 40.08 1.37 14.40
CA GLU A 321 38.80 1.54 13.70
C GLU A 321 37.72 2.20 14.58
N VAL A 322 37.76 2.03 15.90
CA VAL A 322 36.83 2.69 16.83
C VAL A 322 37.35 4.05 17.34
N SER A 323 38.60 4.42 17.02
CA SER A 323 39.26 5.63 17.53
C SER A 323 38.60 6.95 17.12
N VAL A 324 38.91 8.02 17.87
CA VAL A 324 38.49 9.43 17.70
C VAL A 324 38.64 9.94 16.26
N GLU A 325 39.55 9.36 15.47
CA GLU A 325 39.74 9.69 14.05
C GLU A 325 38.50 9.40 13.20
N ASN A 326 37.71 8.35 13.50
CA ASN A 326 36.46 8.08 12.79
C ASN A 326 35.37 9.12 13.10
N ILE A 327 35.28 9.60 14.35
CA ILE A 327 34.34 10.68 14.69
C ILE A 327 34.81 12.01 14.07
N LYS A 328 36.12 12.27 14.02
CA LYS A 328 36.70 13.41 13.29
C LYS A 328 36.38 13.33 11.79
N GLN A 329 36.49 12.16 11.16
CA GLN A 329 36.10 11.95 9.77
C GLN A 329 34.60 12.18 9.54
N ILE A 330 33.74 11.69 10.43
CA ILE A 330 32.28 11.94 10.39
C ILE A 330 31.97 13.43 10.51
N PHE A 331 32.66 14.14 11.41
CA PHE A 331 32.51 15.58 11.59
C PHE A 331 32.97 16.36 10.35
N VAL A 332 34.14 16.03 9.79
CA VAL A 332 34.69 16.69 8.60
C VAL A 332 33.83 16.41 7.36
N LYS A 333 33.37 15.17 7.16
CA LYS A 333 32.55 14.76 6.01
C LYS A 333 31.19 15.46 5.98
N ASN A 334 30.55 15.62 7.14
CA ASN A 334 29.22 16.23 7.25
C ASN A 334 29.25 17.70 7.75
N PHE A 335 30.43 18.33 7.77
CA PHE A 335 30.63 19.70 8.28
C PHE A 335 29.71 20.75 7.62
N LYS A 336 29.43 20.58 6.33
CA LYS A 336 28.61 21.51 5.53
C LYS A 336 27.12 21.24 5.62
N ASP A 337 26.72 19.98 5.72
CA ASP A 337 25.32 19.53 5.75
C ASP A 337 25.17 18.40 6.79
N PRO A 338 25.02 18.77 8.07
CA PRO A 338 24.90 17.80 9.15
C PRO A 338 23.53 17.10 9.10
N PRO A 339 23.46 15.79 9.41
CA PRO A 339 22.19 15.09 9.48
C PRO A 339 21.34 15.65 10.64
N LEU A 340 20.18 16.21 10.31
CA LEU A 340 19.27 16.84 11.27
C LEU A 340 18.06 15.94 11.59
N TYR A 341 17.56 16.04 12.82
CA TYR A 341 16.27 15.45 13.20
C TYR A 341 15.10 16.18 12.53
N LYS A 342 13.99 15.49 12.31
CA LYS A 342 12.78 16.10 11.71
C LYS A 342 12.26 17.24 12.60
N ASN A 343 11.95 18.39 11.99
CA ASN A 343 11.54 19.63 12.66
C ASN A 343 12.64 20.34 13.47
N HIS A 344 13.89 19.85 13.45
CA HIS A 344 15.00 20.68 13.91
C HIS A 344 15.33 21.74 12.86
N PRO A 345 15.57 22.97 13.29
CA PRO A 345 15.92 24.04 12.37
C PRO A 345 17.41 23.95 11.99
N PRO A 346 17.83 24.53 10.85
CA PRO A 346 19.12 24.25 10.21
C PRO A 346 20.35 24.58 11.05
N VAL A 347 20.32 25.64 11.87
CA VAL A 347 21.43 26.11 12.69
C VAL A 347 21.43 25.42 14.06
N ALA A 348 20.34 25.49 14.83
CA ALA A 348 20.29 24.84 16.14
C ALA A 348 20.40 23.32 16.04
N GLY A 349 19.86 22.72 14.96
CA GLY A 349 20.03 21.30 14.66
C GLY A 349 21.49 20.92 14.39
N ALA A 350 22.23 21.77 13.65
CA ALA A 350 23.65 21.56 13.38
C ALA A 350 24.50 21.65 14.66
N ILE A 351 24.19 22.60 15.53
CA ILE A 351 24.82 22.74 16.86
C ILE A 351 24.50 21.53 17.73
N TYR A 352 23.23 21.09 17.76
CA TYR A 352 22.82 19.90 18.50
C TYR A 352 23.56 18.64 18.03
N TRP A 353 23.70 18.45 16.71
CA TRP A 353 24.49 17.38 16.12
C TRP A 353 25.96 17.44 16.55
N SER A 354 26.60 18.62 16.50
CA SER A 354 27.97 18.85 16.98
C SER A 354 28.11 18.47 18.45
N ARG A 355 27.20 18.92 19.31
CA ARG A 355 27.19 18.62 20.75
C ARG A 355 27.00 17.14 21.06
N SER A 356 26.18 16.44 20.26
CA SER A 356 26.00 15.00 20.40
C SER A 356 27.31 14.25 20.09
N LEU A 357 28.01 14.60 19.01
CA LEU A 357 29.32 14.03 18.70
C LEU A 357 30.36 14.36 19.79
N PHE A 358 30.38 15.60 20.28
CA PHE A 358 31.28 16.01 21.36
C PHE A 358 31.01 15.24 22.66
N TYR A 359 29.74 15.07 23.05
CA TYR A 359 29.38 14.30 24.24
C TYR A 359 29.88 12.87 24.17
N ARG A 360 29.79 12.23 22.99
CA ARG A 360 30.31 10.87 22.77
C ARG A 360 31.82 10.80 22.93
N ILE A 361 32.59 11.67 22.27
CA ILE A 361 34.05 11.67 22.43
C ILE A 361 34.45 11.97 23.89
N LYS A 362 33.70 12.86 24.56
CA LYS A 362 33.90 13.18 25.97
C LYS A 362 33.68 11.98 26.89
N GLN A 363 32.65 11.16 26.67
CA GLN A 363 32.44 9.95 27.47
C GLN A 363 33.55 8.92 27.24
N THR A 364 34.01 8.77 26.00
CA THR A 364 35.14 7.89 25.67
C THR A 364 36.42 8.33 26.40
N ILE A 365 36.78 9.63 26.37
CA ILE A 365 38.01 10.11 27.03
C ILE A 365 37.93 10.08 28.57
N ILE A 366 36.75 10.25 29.17
CA ILE A 366 36.57 10.14 30.63
C ILE A 366 36.92 8.74 31.12
N ARG A 367 36.52 7.69 30.39
CA ARG A 367 36.90 6.30 30.71
C ARG A 367 38.42 6.07 30.59
N PHE A 368 39.08 6.70 29.62
CA PHE A 368 40.54 6.67 29.51
C PHE A 368 41.26 7.45 30.63
N GLN A 369 40.60 8.42 31.28
CA GLN A 369 41.14 9.14 32.44
C GLN A 369 41.19 8.31 33.73
N GLU A 370 40.37 7.26 33.83
CA GLU A 370 40.35 6.37 34.99
C GLU A 370 41.58 5.45 35.07
N VAL A 371 42.35 5.32 33.97
CA VAL A 371 43.59 4.51 33.90
C VAL A 371 44.77 5.41 33.50
N GLU A 372 45.42 5.97 34.52
CA GLU A 372 46.44 7.03 34.37
C GLU A 372 47.69 6.58 33.56
N GLU A 373 48.04 5.29 33.60
CA GLU A 373 49.17 4.70 32.86
C GLU A 373 48.96 4.70 31.33
N LEU A 374 47.70 4.56 30.86
CA LEU A 374 47.36 4.54 29.42
C LEU A 374 47.46 5.93 28.78
N LEU A 375 47.12 7.00 29.52
CA LEU A 375 47.21 8.38 29.04
C LEU A 375 48.65 8.94 29.07
N ALA A 376 49.51 8.39 29.92
CA ALA A 376 50.93 8.76 29.99
C ALA A 376 51.75 8.16 28.82
N SER A 377 51.25 7.09 28.19
CA SER A 377 51.86 6.49 27.00
C SER A 377 51.96 7.46 25.82
N GLU A 378 52.88 7.21 24.89
CA GLU A 378 53.06 8.02 23.67
C GLU A 378 51.77 8.09 22.84
N ARG A 379 51.12 6.94 22.62
CA ARG A 379 49.82 6.81 21.94
C ARG A 379 48.68 7.51 22.69
N GLY A 380 48.70 7.48 24.04
CA GLY A 380 47.73 8.19 24.88
C GLY A 380 47.84 9.72 24.80
N ARG A 381 49.08 10.24 24.71
CA ARG A 381 49.34 11.67 24.48
C ARG A 381 48.85 12.12 23.11
N GLU A 382 49.04 11.31 22.07
CA GLU A 382 48.52 11.57 20.72
C GLU A 382 46.99 11.61 20.69
N VAL A 383 46.31 10.62 21.28
CA VAL A 383 44.83 10.58 21.37
C VAL A 383 44.29 11.78 22.14
N LYS A 384 44.95 12.17 23.24
CA LYS A 384 44.61 13.39 24.00
C LYS A 384 44.75 14.65 23.15
N GLN A 385 45.81 14.75 22.34
CA GLN A 385 46.03 15.88 21.44
C GLN A 385 44.98 15.93 20.33
N ILE A 386 44.62 14.80 19.72
CA ILE A 386 43.56 14.69 18.71
C ILE A 386 42.20 15.07 19.31
N TYR A 387 41.88 14.57 20.51
CA TYR A 387 40.67 14.96 21.24
C TYR A 387 40.59 16.48 21.45
N LEU A 388 41.66 17.10 21.96
CA LEU A 388 41.70 18.54 22.19
C LEU A 388 41.55 19.34 20.89
N GLN A 389 42.15 18.88 19.79
CA GLN A 389 41.99 19.50 18.47
C GLN A 389 40.55 19.39 17.95
N VAL A 390 39.92 18.21 18.06
CA VAL A 390 38.54 18.00 17.61
C VAL A 390 37.55 18.77 18.48
N ALA A 391 37.72 18.75 19.80
CA ALA A 391 36.92 19.51 20.75
C ALA A 391 36.99 21.03 20.48
N LYS A 392 38.20 21.56 20.24
CA LYS A 392 38.39 22.97 19.89
C LYS A 392 37.67 23.31 18.58
N ARG A 393 37.81 22.47 17.55
CA ARG A 393 37.18 22.69 16.23
C ARG A 393 35.66 22.58 16.27
N MET A 394 35.10 21.67 17.07
CA MET A 394 33.65 21.56 17.29
C MET A 394 33.10 22.78 18.03
N LYS A 395 33.83 23.30 19.03
CA LYS A 395 33.45 24.53 19.73
C LYS A 395 33.49 25.75 18.80
N GLU A 396 34.56 25.90 18.01
CA GLU A 396 34.68 26.96 17.01
C GLU A 396 33.53 26.90 15.98
N TYR A 397 33.11 25.69 15.59
CA TYR A 397 31.95 25.48 14.70
C TYR A 397 30.64 25.94 15.35
N GLU A 398 30.39 25.56 16.61
CA GLU A 398 29.20 25.99 17.36
C GLU A 398 29.15 27.51 17.49
N ASP A 399 30.26 28.13 17.89
CA ASP A 399 30.38 29.59 18.05
C ASP A 399 30.17 30.30 16.70
N GLN A 400 30.79 29.80 15.62
CA GLN A 400 30.64 30.39 14.28
C GLN A 400 29.20 30.29 13.77
N LYS A 401 28.54 29.13 13.92
CA LYS A 401 27.14 28.93 13.51
C LYS A 401 26.19 29.82 14.30
N TYR A 402 26.41 29.92 15.60
CA TYR A 402 25.62 30.80 16.47
C TYR A 402 25.78 32.27 16.09
N HIS A 403 27.00 32.77 15.88
CA HIS A 403 27.24 34.15 15.48
C HIS A 403 26.63 34.49 14.12
N GLN A 404 26.79 33.61 13.12
CA GLN A 404 26.17 33.78 11.80
C GLN A 404 24.65 33.88 11.89
N TRP A 405 24.02 33.02 12.70
CA TRP A 405 22.58 33.04 12.91
C TRP A 405 22.13 34.30 13.66
N ARG A 406 22.83 34.70 14.72
CA ARG A 406 22.49 35.88 15.52
C ARG A 406 22.54 37.14 14.66
N ASP A 407 23.66 37.38 13.99
CA ASP A 407 23.88 38.59 13.21
C ASP A 407 22.94 38.63 11.99
N GLY A 408 22.70 37.47 11.35
CA GLY A 408 21.73 37.34 10.26
C GLY A 408 20.29 37.60 10.72
N THR A 409 19.90 37.07 11.89
CA THR A 409 18.57 37.26 12.46
C THR A 409 18.32 38.73 12.82
N GLU A 410 19.29 39.42 13.43
CA GLU A 410 19.18 40.84 13.77
C GLU A 410 19.01 41.75 12.54
N GLN A 411 19.63 41.39 11.41
CA GLN A 411 19.51 42.16 10.16
C GLN A 411 18.22 41.83 9.39
N ILE A 412 17.87 40.55 9.27
CA ILE A 412 16.77 40.08 8.40
C ILE A 412 15.41 40.24 9.08
N LEU A 413 15.31 39.99 10.39
CA LEU A 413 14.04 39.96 11.10
C LEU A 413 13.27 41.30 11.03
N PRO A 414 13.89 42.48 11.21
CA PRO A 414 13.19 43.76 11.05
C PRO A 414 12.70 44.04 9.63
N LEU A 415 13.39 43.50 8.62
CA LEU A 415 12.99 43.62 7.21
C LEU A 415 11.78 42.73 6.91
N LEU A 416 11.78 41.49 7.40
CA LEU A 416 10.67 40.56 7.22
C LEU A 416 9.38 41.05 7.90
N LEU A 417 9.48 41.66 9.08
CA LEU A 417 8.31 42.22 9.79
C LEU A 417 7.72 43.45 9.08
N LYS A 418 8.50 44.12 8.20
CA LYS A 418 8.05 45.25 7.39
C LYS A 418 7.37 44.82 6.08
N ASN A 419 7.38 43.53 5.74
CA ASN A 419 6.67 43.01 4.57
C ASN A 419 5.16 43.17 4.74
N THR A 420 4.49 43.44 3.62
CA THR A 420 3.02 43.52 3.59
C THR A 420 2.40 42.12 3.73
N LEU A 421 1.15 42.04 4.18
CA LEU A 421 0.49 40.75 4.48
C LEU A 421 0.19 39.91 3.24
N LEU A 422 -0.07 40.56 2.09
CA LEU A 422 -0.50 39.90 0.85
C LEU A 422 0.44 40.25 -0.30
N THR A 423 0.80 39.26 -1.10
CA THR A 423 1.45 39.43 -2.41
C THR A 423 0.48 39.05 -3.53
N SER A 424 0.66 39.65 -4.70
CA SER A 424 -0.16 39.39 -5.89
C SER A 424 0.70 38.68 -6.92
N SER A 425 0.41 37.42 -7.21
CA SER A 425 0.98 36.73 -8.37
C SER A 425 0.05 36.91 -9.56
N VAL A 426 0.56 37.48 -10.65
CA VAL A 426 -0.14 37.51 -11.94
C VAL A 426 0.16 36.18 -12.62
N THR A 427 -0.82 35.28 -12.66
CA THR A 427 -0.71 34.07 -13.47
C THR A 427 -1.36 34.32 -14.82
N GLU A 428 -0.54 34.35 -15.87
CA GLU A 428 -1.04 34.28 -17.24
C GLU A 428 -1.61 32.88 -17.48
N LYS A 429 -2.92 32.78 -17.70
CA LYS A 429 -3.51 31.55 -18.23
C LYS A 429 -3.33 31.57 -19.76
N PRO A 430 -2.84 30.49 -20.41
CA PRO A 430 -2.43 30.53 -21.81
C PRO A 430 -3.55 30.76 -22.85
N PHE A 431 -4.82 30.85 -22.45
CA PHE A 431 -5.96 30.85 -23.38
C PHE A 431 -7.07 31.88 -23.11
N THR A 432 -6.89 32.83 -22.17
CA THR A 432 -7.88 33.90 -21.95
C THR A 432 -7.19 35.22 -21.64
N THR A 433 -7.48 36.26 -22.42
CA THR A 433 -6.94 37.64 -22.32
C THR A 433 -7.29 38.41 -21.04
N LYS A 434 -7.79 37.76 -19.98
CA LYS A 434 -8.03 38.39 -18.67
C LYS A 434 -6.97 37.99 -17.64
N LYS A 435 -6.20 38.99 -17.20
CA LYS A 435 -5.26 38.92 -16.06
C LYS A 435 -6.02 38.51 -14.79
N SER A 436 -5.83 37.27 -14.33
CA SER A 436 -6.33 36.83 -13.02
C SER A 436 -5.28 37.17 -11.97
N VAL A 437 -5.59 38.15 -11.12
CA VAL A 437 -4.77 38.54 -9.96
C VAL A 437 -5.03 37.52 -8.85
N ARG A 438 -4.04 36.71 -8.51
CA ARG A 438 -4.12 35.75 -7.40
C ARG A 438 -3.39 36.32 -6.19
N PHE A 439 -4.10 36.47 -5.07
CA PHE A 439 -3.52 36.95 -3.82
C PHE A 439 -2.97 35.78 -3.01
N VAL A 440 -1.77 35.92 -2.46
CA VAL A 440 -1.14 34.91 -1.60
C VAL A 440 -0.67 35.57 -0.31
N VAL A 441 -0.74 34.86 0.80
CA VAL A 441 -0.21 35.34 2.08
C VAL A 441 1.31 35.48 1.96
N ASN A 442 1.81 36.69 2.15
CA ASN A 442 3.24 37.02 2.06
C ASN A 442 3.92 36.78 3.42
N PHE A 443 3.95 35.52 3.83
CA PHE A 443 4.67 35.08 5.02
C PHE A 443 5.95 34.36 4.59
N SER A 444 7.11 34.92 4.94
CA SER A 444 8.40 34.36 4.56
C SER A 444 8.66 33.06 5.33
N PRO A 445 9.05 31.95 4.67
CA PRO A 445 9.44 30.73 5.36
C PRO A 445 10.62 30.96 6.32
N ILE A 446 11.50 31.91 5.98
CA ILE A 446 12.62 32.33 6.82
C ILE A 446 12.14 32.89 8.18
N LEU A 447 10.98 33.55 8.23
CA LEU A 447 10.43 34.06 9.49
C LEU A 447 9.97 32.91 10.40
N GLN A 448 9.41 31.86 9.83
CA GLN A 448 9.04 30.64 10.58
C GLN A 448 10.28 29.92 11.09
N GLU A 449 11.30 29.78 10.24
CA GLU A 449 12.59 29.21 10.62
C GLU A 449 13.22 29.99 11.78
N ILE A 450 13.26 31.32 11.73
CA ILE A 450 13.77 32.16 12.82
C ILE A 450 13.00 31.94 14.13
N ILE A 451 11.65 31.84 14.08
CA ILE A 451 10.84 31.58 15.29
C ILE A 451 11.22 30.24 15.92
N ILE A 452 11.36 29.19 15.11
CA ILE A 452 11.72 27.85 15.57
C ILE A 452 13.17 27.85 16.09
N GLU A 453 14.13 28.38 15.32
CA GLU A 453 15.53 28.55 15.73
C GLU A 453 15.67 29.25 17.09
N THR A 454 14.94 30.35 17.30
CA THR A 454 14.98 31.13 18.54
C THR A 454 14.66 30.26 19.76
N LYS A 455 13.63 29.40 19.66
CA LYS A 455 13.25 28.49 20.76
C LYS A 455 14.30 27.43 21.02
N TYR A 456 14.87 26.83 19.97
CA TYR A 456 15.91 25.80 20.10
C TYR A 456 17.24 26.38 20.60
N MET A 457 17.62 27.60 20.18
CA MET A 457 18.81 28.28 20.68
C MET A 457 18.73 28.60 22.17
N GLU A 458 17.54 29.01 22.64
CA GLU A 458 17.27 29.25 24.06
C GLU A 458 17.35 27.94 24.88
N GLN A 459 16.81 26.83 24.37
CA GLN A 459 16.94 25.50 24.97
C GLN A 459 18.40 25.01 25.01
N LEU A 460 19.21 25.35 24.00
CA LEU A 460 20.64 25.06 23.96
C LEU A 460 21.47 25.97 24.89
N GLY A 461 20.85 26.94 25.56
CA GLY A 461 21.49 27.83 26.53
C GLY A 461 22.24 29.02 25.92
N PHE A 462 21.99 29.36 24.66
CA PHE A 462 22.60 30.54 24.03
C PHE A 462 21.78 31.81 24.30
N PRO A 463 22.42 32.99 24.42
CA PRO A 463 21.72 34.25 24.64
C PRO A 463 21.05 34.75 23.34
N VAL A 464 19.73 34.61 23.24
CA VAL A 464 18.99 34.97 22.03
C VAL A 464 18.66 36.47 21.97
N PRO A 465 18.76 37.15 20.79
CA PRO A 465 18.38 38.56 20.64
C PRO A 465 16.95 38.84 21.10
N ASP A 466 16.73 39.95 21.82
CA ASP A 466 15.42 40.29 22.40
C ASP A 466 14.32 40.37 21.33
N ILE A 467 14.63 40.94 20.16
CA ILE A 467 13.67 41.07 19.04
C ILE A 467 13.20 39.68 18.56
N ALA A 468 14.11 38.71 18.45
CA ALA A 468 13.78 37.35 18.03
C ALA A 468 12.94 36.63 19.11
N ARG A 469 13.29 36.83 20.39
CA ARG A 469 12.53 36.31 21.54
C ARG A 469 11.10 36.84 21.55
N TYR A 470 10.91 38.15 21.38
CA TYR A 470 9.58 38.77 21.32
C TYR A 470 8.72 38.25 20.16
N VAL A 471 9.33 37.99 18.99
CA VAL A 471 8.62 37.44 17.83
C VAL A 471 8.24 35.98 18.07
N ALA A 472 9.13 35.17 18.65
CA ALA A 472 8.84 33.77 18.96
C ALA A 472 7.74 33.59 20.02
N LEU A 473 7.67 34.50 21.00
CA LEU A 473 6.56 34.55 21.98
C LEU A 473 5.20 34.84 21.33
N GLN A 474 5.19 35.48 20.16
CA GLN A 474 3.97 35.80 19.40
C GLN A 474 3.63 34.76 18.32
N GLU A 475 4.29 33.59 18.29
CA GLU A 475 4.07 32.55 17.27
C GLU A 475 2.58 32.20 17.09
N ASP A 476 1.87 31.90 18.18
CA ASP A 476 0.45 31.52 18.13
C ASP A 476 -0.41 32.61 17.48
N LYS A 477 -0.06 33.87 17.72
CA LYS A 477 -0.75 35.03 17.13
C LYS A 477 -0.50 35.08 15.62
N TYR A 478 0.74 34.88 15.16
CA TYR A 478 1.08 34.82 13.74
C TYR A 478 0.41 33.63 13.04
N LEU A 479 0.42 32.44 13.66
CA LEU A 479 -0.24 31.24 13.12
C LEU A 479 -1.75 31.46 12.92
N ARG A 480 -2.43 32.08 13.90
CA ARG A 480 -3.84 32.47 13.78
C ARG A 480 -4.08 33.44 12.62
N TYR A 481 -3.22 34.44 12.44
CA TYR A 481 -3.33 35.38 11.32
C TYR A 481 -3.07 34.72 9.97
N ILE A 482 -2.05 33.87 9.86
CA ILE A 482 -1.73 33.14 8.63
C ILE A 482 -2.90 32.23 8.25
N ASN A 483 -3.41 31.45 9.20
CA ASN A 483 -4.54 30.56 8.94
C ASN A 483 -5.80 31.33 8.56
N GLY A 484 -6.08 32.45 9.25
CA GLY A 484 -7.20 33.33 8.93
C GLY A 484 -7.10 33.93 7.52
N LEU A 485 -5.93 34.44 7.14
CA LEU A 485 -5.69 34.99 5.80
C LEU A 485 -5.75 33.89 4.71
N LYS A 486 -5.16 32.71 4.95
CA LYS A 486 -5.21 31.58 4.01
C LYS A 486 -6.66 31.12 3.77
N ASN A 487 -7.41 30.82 4.82
CA ASN A 487 -8.81 30.37 4.73
C ASN A 487 -9.69 31.39 4.01
N MET A 488 -9.52 32.68 4.32
CA MET A 488 -10.20 33.77 3.63
C MET A 488 -9.88 33.82 2.13
N LEU A 489 -8.59 33.74 1.75
CA LEU A 489 -8.17 33.74 0.35
C LEU A 489 -8.63 32.49 -0.40
N ASP A 490 -8.59 31.32 0.25
CA ASP A 490 -9.03 30.06 -0.34
C ASP A 490 -10.53 30.08 -0.63
N ARG A 491 -11.35 30.63 0.28
CA ARG A 491 -12.78 30.88 0.04
C ARG A 491 -13.00 31.80 -1.16
N TYR A 492 -12.25 32.89 -1.25
CA TYR A 492 -12.33 33.81 -2.39
C TYR A 492 -11.96 33.12 -3.72
N HIS A 493 -10.81 32.42 -3.77
CA HIS A 493 -10.38 31.74 -5.00
C HIS A 493 -11.34 30.61 -5.41
N LYS A 494 -11.86 29.85 -4.45
CA LYS A 494 -12.87 28.81 -4.71
C LYS A 494 -14.11 29.43 -5.34
N LEU A 495 -14.60 30.53 -4.78
CA LEU A 495 -15.76 31.26 -5.30
C LEU A 495 -15.51 31.79 -6.72
N MET A 496 -14.36 32.43 -6.96
CA MET A 496 -13.97 32.89 -8.30
C MET A 496 -13.86 31.75 -9.32
N GLY A 497 -13.49 30.54 -8.88
CA GLY A 497 -13.44 29.36 -9.74
C GLY A 497 -14.80 28.82 -10.18
N THR A 498 -15.90 29.17 -9.47
CA THR A 498 -17.26 28.73 -9.81
C THR A 498 -17.96 29.60 -10.85
N LEU A 499 -17.43 30.80 -11.12
CA LEU A 499 -18.07 31.78 -12.00
C LEU A 499 -17.74 31.52 -13.48
N ASN A 500 -18.76 31.57 -14.34
CA ASN A 500 -18.56 31.57 -15.79
C ASN A 500 -18.16 32.97 -16.31
N GLU A 501 -17.83 33.09 -17.60
CA GLU A 501 -17.38 34.38 -18.17
C GLU A 501 -18.44 35.48 -18.09
N ALA A 502 -19.72 35.13 -18.28
CA ALA A 502 -20.83 36.08 -18.21
C ALA A 502 -21.08 36.56 -16.78
N GLU A 503 -21.06 35.65 -15.80
CA GLU A 503 -21.17 35.95 -14.37
C GLU A 503 -19.98 36.76 -13.87
N THR A 504 -18.77 36.49 -14.37
CA THR A 504 -17.57 37.27 -14.03
C THR A 504 -17.68 38.71 -14.53
N LYS A 505 -18.22 38.92 -15.75
CA LYS A 505 -18.49 40.28 -16.27
C LYS A 505 -19.62 40.96 -15.48
N LEU A 506 -20.68 40.23 -15.13
CA LEU A 506 -21.81 40.72 -14.36
C LEU A 506 -21.38 41.23 -12.97
N LEU A 507 -20.47 40.50 -12.32
CA LEU A 507 -20.02 40.77 -10.96
C LEU A 507 -18.75 41.61 -10.88
N ASP A 508 -18.26 42.17 -12.00
CA ASP A 508 -16.97 42.88 -12.06
C ASP A 508 -16.88 44.02 -11.03
N ASP A 509 -17.92 44.84 -10.89
CA ASP A 509 -17.97 45.92 -9.87
C ASP A 509 -17.82 45.38 -8.44
N HIS A 510 -18.47 44.25 -8.13
CA HIS A 510 -18.41 43.62 -6.82
C HIS A 510 -17.03 42.98 -6.56
N ILE A 511 -16.43 42.41 -7.61
CA ILE A 511 -15.06 41.87 -7.57
C ILE A 511 -14.06 43.01 -7.35
N GLN A 512 -14.22 44.15 -8.02
CA GLN A 512 -13.38 45.33 -7.81
C GLN A 512 -13.52 45.91 -6.40
N GLU A 513 -14.72 45.92 -5.81
CA GLU A 513 -14.91 46.35 -4.43
C GLU A 513 -14.18 45.43 -3.44
N LEU A 514 -14.27 44.11 -3.63
CA LEU A 514 -13.47 43.15 -2.86
C LEU A 514 -11.96 43.39 -3.01
N TRP A 515 -11.50 43.70 -4.23
CA TRP A 515 -10.10 44.02 -4.48
C TRP A 515 -9.66 45.30 -3.76
N ARG A 516 -10.52 46.33 -3.67
CA ARG A 516 -10.22 47.54 -2.89
C ARG A 516 -10.04 47.22 -1.41
N ILE A 517 -10.86 46.31 -0.86
CA ILE A 517 -10.71 45.83 0.52
C ILE A 517 -9.39 45.06 0.67
N PHE A 518 -9.06 44.13 -0.24
CA PHE A 518 -7.79 43.38 -0.18
C PHE A 518 -6.55 44.27 -0.35
N LYS A 519 -6.66 45.39 -1.08
CA LYS A 519 -5.57 46.33 -1.32
C LYS A 519 -4.99 46.91 -0.04
N SER A 520 -5.76 47.03 1.05
CA SER A 520 -5.21 47.46 2.34
C SER A 520 -4.24 46.43 2.93
N GLY A 521 -4.50 45.13 2.74
CA GLY A 521 -3.58 44.04 3.13
C GLY A 521 -2.33 43.93 2.25
N HIS A 522 -2.45 44.34 0.98
CA HIS A 522 -1.33 44.33 0.03
C HIS A 522 -0.40 45.55 0.14
N ARG A 523 -0.91 46.73 0.51
CA ARG A 523 -0.12 47.99 0.50
C ARG A 523 0.13 48.63 1.87
N ARG A 524 -0.79 48.47 2.83
CA ARG A 524 -0.78 49.27 4.08
C ARG A 524 -0.44 48.43 5.30
N LEU A 525 -1.04 47.25 5.45
CA LEU A 525 -0.82 46.39 6.60
C LEU A 525 0.45 45.57 6.44
N LYS A 526 1.26 45.57 7.50
CA LYS A 526 2.53 44.83 7.63
C LYS A 526 2.40 43.85 8.81
N TRP A 527 3.32 42.88 8.93
CA TRP A 527 3.27 41.88 10.00
C TRP A 527 3.44 42.45 11.42
N ASN A 528 3.92 43.69 11.56
CA ASN A 528 3.96 44.43 12.82
C ASN A 528 2.68 45.23 13.15
N SER A 529 1.66 45.19 12.29
CA SER A 529 0.43 45.98 12.46
C SER A 529 -0.52 45.33 13.47
N LEU A 530 -1.16 46.12 14.33
CA LEU A 530 -2.13 45.62 15.32
C LEU A 530 -3.49 45.25 14.71
N GLY A 531 -3.85 45.83 13.56
CA GLY A 531 -5.17 45.68 12.92
C GLY A 531 -5.34 44.47 12.00
N ILE A 532 -4.47 43.46 12.06
CA ILE A 532 -4.55 42.28 11.16
C ILE A 532 -5.81 41.46 11.42
N GLY A 533 -6.20 41.30 12.69
CA GLY A 533 -7.42 40.59 13.07
C GLY A 533 -8.68 41.23 12.49
N ASP A 534 -8.84 42.54 12.69
CA ASP A 534 -9.98 43.30 12.14
C ASP A 534 -10.03 43.25 10.61
N PHE A 535 -8.86 43.29 9.97
CA PHE A 535 -8.75 43.15 8.52
C PHE A 535 -9.27 41.80 8.03
N ILE A 536 -8.89 40.68 8.69
CA ILE A 536 -9.39 39.34 8.36
C ILE A 536 -10.91 39.28 8.52
N VAL A 537 -11.45 39.83 9.61
CA VAL A 537 -12.90 39.85 9.85
C VAL A 537 -13.65 40.64 8.77
N ARG A 538 -13.19 41.86 8.45
CA ARG A 538 -13.79 42.70 7.40
C ARG A 538 -13.77 42.02 6.03
N CYS A 539 -12.64 41.44 5.65
CA CYS A 539 -12.50 40.73 4.39
C CYS A 539 -13.38 39.47 4.34
N THR A 540 -13.42 38.68 5.42
CA THR A 540 -14.27 37.49 5.52
C THR A 540 -15.75 37.86 5.41
N GLN A 541 -16.19 38.95 6.06
CA GLN A 541 -17.56 39.43 5.96
C GLN A 541 -17.90 39.90 4.53
N ALA A 542 -16.97 40.59 3.86
CA ALA A 542 -17.14 41.01 2.47
C ALA A 542 -17.24 39.81 1.52
N ILE A 543 -16.38 38.80 1.69
CA ILE A 543 -16.43 37.54 0.93
C ILE A 543 -17.76 36.81 1.16
N ARG A 544 -18.24 36.72 2.41
CA ARG A 544 -19.55 36.09 2.71
C ARG A 544 -20.72 36.81 2.03
N LYS A 545 -20.71 38.13 1.99
CA LYS A 545 -21.72 38.92 1.26
C LYS A 545 -21.68 38.61 -0.24
N PHE A 546 -20.48 38.55 -0.81
CA PHE A 546 -20.29 38.19 -2.22
C PHE A 546 -20.68 36.74 -2.52
N GLU A 547 -20.33 35.80 -1.66
CA GLU A 547 -20.70 34.38 -1.74
C GLU A 547 -22.23 34.21 -1.75
N SER A 548 -22.94 34.93 -0.87
CA SER A 548 -24.40 34.95 -0.87
C SER A 548 -24.94 35.47 -2.21
N LEU A 549 -24.41 36.57 -2.74
CA LEU A 549 -24.84 37.11 -4.04
C LEU A 549 -24.64 36.10 -5.18
N VAL A 550 -23.47 35.46 -5.24
CA VAL A 550 -23.16 34.41 -6.23
C VAL A 550 -24.13 33.24 -6.11
N HIS A 551 -24.40 32.76 -4.90
CA HIS A 551 -25.32 31.66 -4.67
C HIS A 551 -26.74 31.96 -5.20
N HIS A 552 -27.25 33.18 -5.02
CA HIS A 552 -28.54 33.56 -5.58
C HIS A 552 -28.53 33.60 -7.12
N ILE A 553 -27.43 34.04 -7.74
CA ILE A 553 -27.27 34.04 -9.19
C ILE A 553 -27.23 32.61 -9.72
N HIS A 554 -26.47 31.72 -9.07
CA HIS A 554 -26.38 30.30 -9.42
C HIS A 554 -27.72 29.58 -9.28
N ASN A 555 -28.47 29.81 -8.20
CA ASN A 555 -29.80 29.21 -8.05
C ASN A 555 -30.76 29.64 -9.17
N ASN A 556 -30.72 30.90 -9.59
CA ASN A 556 -31.51 31.38 -10.73
C ASN A 556 -31.01 30.78 -12.06
N SER A 557 -29.69 30.72 -12.26
CA SER A 557 -29.04 30.11 -13.42
C SER A 557 -29.41 28.62 -13.55
N GLU A 558 -29.44 27.89 -12.44
CA GLU A 558 -29.85 26.49 -12.37
C GLU A 558 -31.32 26.32 -12.75
N TYR A 559 -32.21 27.17 -12.23
CA TYR A 559 -33.63 27.13 -12.57
C TYR A 559 -33.87 27.41 -14.08
N ILE A 560 -33.17 28.41 -14.64
CA ILE A 560 -33.24 28.70 -16.08
C ILE A 560 -32.70 27.50 -16.87
N SER A 561 -31.56 26.94 -16.47
CA SER A 561 -30.97 25.76 -17.12
C SER A 561 -31.91 24.55 -17.10
N ASN A 562 -32.56 24.26 -15.97
CA ASN A 562 -33.55 23.19 -15.85
C ASN A 562 -34.78 23.44 -16.73
N THR A 563 -35.21 24.70 -16.84
CA THR A 563 -36.29 25.08 -17.77
C THR A 563 -35.90 24.83 -19.22
N LEU A 564 -34.66 25.18 -19.59
CA LEU A 564 -34.15 24.96 -20.94
C LEU A 564 -33.95 23.46 -21.25
N LEU A 565 -33.47 22.66 -20.30
CA LEU A 565 -33.37 21.20 -20.45
C LEU A 565 -34.75 20.55 -20.64
N PHE A 566 -35.76 21.02 -19.91
CA PHE A 566 -37.14 20.58 -20.12
C PHE A 566 -37.63 20.91 -21.54
N ILE A 567 -37.35 22.12 -22.02
CA ILE A 567 -37.70 22.51 -23.40
C ILE A 567 -36.96 21.62 -24.39
N GLU A 568 -35.65 21.40 -24.23
CA GLU A 568 -34.82 20.57 -25.13
C GLU A 568 -35.29 19.11 -25.23
N SER A 569 -35.76 18.54 -24.12
CA SER A 569 -36.17 17.12 -24.02
C SER A 569 -37.63 16.86 -24.42
N THR A 570 -38.38 17.90 -24.76
CA THR A 570 -39.80 17.76 -25.13
C THR A 570 -39.94 17.03 -26.48
N ASN A 571 -40.79 15.99 -26.51
CA ASN A 571 -41.11 15.27 -27.73
C ASN A 571 -42.29 15.93 -28.48
N LEU A 572 -42.01 16.48 -29.68
CA LEU A 572 -42.95 17.15 -30.58
C LEU A 572 -43.68 16.21 -31.55
N PHE A 573 -43.34 14.91 -31.54
CA PHE A 573 -43.95 13.86 -32.34
C PHE A 573 -44.45 12.73 -31.43
N LYS A 574 -45.65 12.90 -30.86
CA LYS A 574 -46.32 11.88 -30.04
C LYS A 574 -47.26 11.04 -30.88
N PHE A 575 -46.95 9.76 -31.03
CA PHE A 575 -47.77 8.84 -31.81
C PHE A 575 -48.99 8.35 -31.00
N PRO A 576 -50.16 8.16 -31.63
CA PRO A 576 -51.34 7.63 -30.95
C PRO A 576 -51.11 6.17 -30.55
N LEU A 577 -51.60 5.79 -29.36
CA LEU A 577 -51.56 4.40 -28.90
C LEU A 577 -52.63 3.57 -29.61
N PRO A 578 -52.36 2.31 -30.00
CA PRO A 578 -53.36 1.42 -30.58
C PRO A 578 -54.51 1.20 -29.59
N LYS A 579 -55.74 1.58 -29.96
CA LYS A 579 -56.89 1.50 -29.05
C LYS A 579 -57.44 0.08 -28.90
N ASN A 580 -57.26 -0.78 -29.91
CA ASN A 580 -57.66 -2.20 -29.94
C ASN A 580 -56.72 -2.98 -30.88
N GLY A 581 -55.64 -3.56 -30.38
CA GLY A 581 -54.84 -4.65 -31.01
C GLY A 581 -54.20 -4.46 -32.40
N ASP A 582 -54.90 -3.87 -33.38
CA ASP A 582 -54.53 -3.81 -34.80
C ASP A 582 -55.10 -2.60 -35.58
N GLU A 583 -56.00 -1.80 -34.99
CA GLU A 583 -56.57 -0.62 -35.67
C GLU A 583 -55.63 0.58 -35.62
N LEU A 584 -55.06 0.94 -36.77
CA LEU A 584 -54.25 2.15 -36.95
C LEU A 584 -55.11 3.33 -37.42
N PRO A 585 -54.76 4.57 -37.07
CA PRO A 585 -55.46 5.76 -37.54
C PRO A 585 -55.30 5.93 -39.06
N LYS A 586 -56.31 6.52 -39.72
CA LYS A 586 -56.13 6.93 -41.13
C LYS A 586 -55.06 8.02 -41.21
N ALA A 587 -54.37 8.14 -42.35
CA ALA A 587 -53.32 9.15 -42.53
C ALA A 587 -53.75 10.58 -42.09
N LYS A 588 -54.96 11.02 -42.46
CA LYS A 588 -55.50 12.34 -42.06
C LYS A 588 -55.64 12.51 -40.55
N GLU A 589 -56.19 11.49 -39.88
CA GLU A 589 -56.37 11.49 -38.42
C GLU A 589 -55.03 11.47 -37.68
N PHE A 590 -54.06 10.71 -38.19
CA PHE A 590 -52.71 10.62 -37.62
C PHE A 590 -51.99 11.96 -37.60
N PHE A 591 -51.94 12.66 -38.74
CA PHE A 591 -51.26 13.96 -38.82
C PHE A 591 -51.99 15.05 -38.03
N GLU A 592 -53.32 15.02 -37.96
CA GLU A 592 -54.08 15.95 -37.11
C GLU A 592 -53.84 15.68 -35.62
N TYR A 593 -53.75 14.41 -35.21
CA TYR A 593 -53.39 14.03 -33.83
C TYR A 593 -52.01 14.58 -33.43
N LEU A 594 -51.00 14.42 -34.30
CA LEU A 594 -49.65 14.97 -34.07
C LEU A 594 -49.70 16.49 -33.88
N LYS A 595 -50.46 17.20 -34.71
CA LYS A 595 -50.63 18.65 -34.62
C LYS A 595 -51.27 19.08 -33.31
N CYS A 596 -52.34 18.40 -32.88
CA CYS A 596 -53.03 18.69 -31.62
C CYS A 596 -52.12 18.46 -30.39
N GLU A 597 -51.42 17.32 -30.33
CA GLU A 597 -50.52 17.02 -29.21
C GLU A 597 -49.34 18.01 -29.15
N ARG A 598 -48.75 18.32 -30.31
CA ARG A 598 -47.69 19.34 -30.40
C ARG A 598 -48.16 20.68 -29.86
N ALA A 599 -49.36 21.15 -30.23
CA ALA A 599 -49.89 22.42 -29.74
C ALA A 599 -50.00 22.49 -28.20
N LYS A 600 -50.35 21.36 -27.54
CA LYS A 600 -50.38 21.27 -26.07
C LYS A 600 -48.98 21.43 -25.47
N ASP A 601 -48.00 20.73 -26.03
CA ASP A 601 -46.60 20.79 -25.56
C ASP A 601 -46.00 22.18 -25.76
N VAL A 602 -46.25 22.82 -26.92
CA VAL A 602 -45.83 24.19 -27.19
C VAL A 602 -46.38 25.17 -26.17
N THR A 603 -47.67 25.06 -25.85
CA THR A 603 -48.30 25.93 -24.83
C THR A 603 -47.60 25.81 -23.48
N HIS A 604 -47.20 24.59 -23.09
CA HIS A 604 -46.50 24.37 -21.83
C HIS A 604 -45.05 24.88 -21.85
N MET A 605 -44.33 24.69 -22.96
CA MET A 605 -42.96 25.20 -23.13
C MET A 605 -42.93 26.74 -23.11
N VAL A 606 -43.84 27.40 -23.85
CA VAL A 606 -43.93 28.86 -23.94
C VAL A 606 -44.21 29.48 -22.57
N ARG A 607 -45.11 28.89 -21.77
CA ARG A 607 -45.39 29.34 -20.40
C ARG A 607 -44.13 29.34 -19.52
N LYS A 608 -43.28 28.31 -19.62
CA LYS A 608 -42.02 28.26 -18.86
C LYS A 608 -40.99 29.25 -19.40
N TYR A 609 -40.92 29.41 -20.72
CA TYR A 609 -40.05 30.39 -21.36
C TYR A 609 -40.36 31.82 -20.92
N SER A 610 -41.64 32.23 -20.90
CA SER A 610 -42.06 33.57 -20.48
C SER A 610 -41.76 33.90 -19.00
N ALA A 611 -41.40 32.90 -18.18
CA ALA A 611 -40.95 33.12 -16.81
C ALA A 611 -39.45 33.49 -16.70
N ILE A 612 -38.63 33.18 -17.72
CA ILE A 612 -37.18 33.44 -17.72
C ILE A 612 -36.85 34.94 -17.55
N PRO A 613 -37.49 35.88 -18.28
CA PRO A 613 -37.29 37.31 -18.07
C PRO A 613 -37.46 37.76 -16.61
N GLN A 614 -38.45 37.22 -15.90
CA GLN A 614 -38.71 37.57 -14.50
C GLN A 614 -37.58 37.13 -13.57
N LEU A 615 -36.96 35.98 -13.84
CA LEU A 615 -35.80 35.49 -13.09
C LEU A 615 -34.56 36.34 -13.37
N LEU A 616 -34.38 36.76 -14.63
CA LEU A 616 -33.29 37.65 -15.03
C LEU A 616 -33.45 39.06 -14.42
N MET A 617 -34.67 39.59 -14.36
CA MET A 617 -34.95 40.85 -13.66
C MET A 617 -34.72 40.74 -12.14
N LYS A 618 -34.98 39.58 -11.52
CA LYS A 618 -34.60 39.35 -10.11
C LYS A 618 -33.08 39.39 -9.90
N VAL A 619 -32.30 38.90 -10.87
CA VAL A 619 -30.83 39.04 -10.85
C VAL A 619 -30.43 40.50 -11.03
N GLU A 620 -31.09 41.23 -11.94
CA GLU A 620 -30.91 42.68 -12.13
C GLU A 620 -31.11 43.43 -10.80
N GLY A 621 -32.20 43.13 -10.08
CA GLY A 621 -32.54 43.77 -8.81
C GLY A 621 -31.49 43.55 -7.72
N ARG A 622 -30.76 42.43 -7.76
CA ARG A 622 -29.71 42.12 -6.77
C ARG A 622 -28.35 42.70 -7.14
N VAL A 623 -28.03 42.80 -8.43
CA VAL A 623 -26.70 43.23 -8.90
C VAL A 623 -26.66 44.72 -9.24
N ALA A 624 -27.71 45.24 -9.88
CA ALA A 624 -27.78 46.62 -10.35
C ALA A 624 -28.79 47.48 -9.57
N ASN A 625 -29.54 46.90 -8.63
CA ASN A 625 -30.65 47.54 -7.90
C ASN A 625 -31.74 48.11 -8.82
N THR A 626 -31.94 47.50 -9.99
CA THR A 626 -32.96 47.87 -10.97
C THR A 626 -33.74 46.61 -11.39
N ASN A 627 -35.03 46.74 -11.71
CA ASN A 627 -35.87 45.62 -12.21
C ASN A 627 -36.44 45.96 -13.59
N SER A 628 -35.64 46.63 -14.42
CA SER A 628 -36.10 47.21 -15.68
C SER A 628 -36.05 46.24 -16.85
N GLY A 629 -35.24 45.19 -16.76
CA GLY A 629 -34.92 44.28 -17.87
C GLY A 629 -33.99 44.88 -18.92
N LYS A 630 -33.47 46.11 -18.70
CA LYS A 630 -32.67 46.90 -19.66
C LYS A 630 -31.36 47.42 -19.08
N SER A 631 -30.92 46.90 -17.93
CA SER A 631 -29.71 47.42 -17.28
C SER A 631 -28.46 47.18 -18.13
N PRO A 632 -27.63 48.21 -18.42
CA PRO A 632 -26.43 48.08 -19.25
C PRO A 632 -25.38 47.15 -18.63
N LYS A 633 -25.43 46.92 -17.31
CA LYS A 633 -24.54 45.97 -16.62
C LYS A 633 -24.85 44.52 -16.96
N LEU A 634 -26.11 44.21 -17.31
CA LEU A 634 -26.58 42.86 -17.58
C LEU A 634 -26.59 42.51 -19.07
N THR A 635 -26.31 43.45 -19.98
CA THR A 635 -26.30 43.24 -21.44
C THR A 635 -25.59 41.95 -21.86
N SER A 636 -24.38 41.70 -21.35
CA SER A 636 -23.61 40.50 -21.67
C SER A 636 -24.20 39.21 -21.08
N TYR A 637 -24.87 39.31 -19.93
CA TYR A 637 -25.54 38.20 -19.26
C TYR A 637 -26.85 37.85 -19.95
N TYR A 638 -27.61 38.84 -20.41
CA TYR A 638 -28.81 38.64 -21.24
C TYR A 638 -28.46 37.98 -22.57
N ALA A 639 -27.42 38.46 -23.26
CA ALA A 639 -26.94 37.85 -24.50
C ALA A 639 -26.48 36.39 -24.31
N HIS A 640 -25.87 36.06 -23.17
CA HIS A 640 -25.48 34.69 -22.84
C HIS A 640 -26.69 33.75 -22.79
N TRP A 641 -27.74 34.12 -22.06
CA TRP A 641 -28.96 33.31 -21.96
C TRP A 641 -29.74 33.25 -23.27
N GLU A 642 -29.81 34.36 -24.00
CA GLU A 642 -30.46 34.40 -25.33
C GLU A 642 -29.79 33.43 -26.31
N ASN A 643 -28.44 33.41 -26.34
CA ASN A 643 -27.70 32.45 -27.15
C ASN A 643 -27.93 31.00 -26.69
N ARG A 644 -27.99 30.77 -25.38
CA ARG A 644 -28.30 29.44 -24.83
C ARG A 644 -29.70 28.97 -25.22
N ILE A 645 -30.70 29.86 -25.20
CA ILE A 645 -32.07 29.60 -25.68
C ILE A 645 -32.06 29.22 -27.16
N TYR A 646 -31.37 30.00 -28.00
CA TYR A 646 -31.25 29.71 -29.43
C TYR A 646 -30.66 28.31 -29.69
N GLN A 647 -29.59 27.95 -28.99
CA GLN A 647 -28.97 26.62 -29.10
C GLN A 647 -29.93 25.51 -28.70
N VAL A 648 -30.65 25.68 -27.59
CA VAL A 648 -31.61 24.70 -27.07
C VAL A 648 -32.78 24.49 -28.03
N LEU A 649 -33.35 25.57 -28.57
CA LEU A 649 -34.43 25.48 -29.56
C LEU A 649 -33.95 24.84 -30.86
N THR A 650 -32.73 25.12 -31.31
CA THR A 650 -32.13 24.45 -32.47
C THR A 650 -31.99 22.94 -32.23
N GLN A 651 -31.48 22.54 -31.07
CA GLN A 651 -31.34 21.12 -30.70
C GLN A 651 -32.69 20.42 -30.54
N LEU A 652 -33.70 21.09 -29.98
CA LEU A 652 -35.06 20.59 -29.87
C LEU A 652 -35.61 20.18 -31.25
N ILE A 653 -35.49 21.07 -32.25
CA ILE A 653 -36.01 20.79 -33.60
C ILE A 653 -35.21 19.67 -34.27
N VAL A 654 -33.88 19.73 -34.23
CA VAL A 654 -33.01 18.71 -34.85
C VAL A 654 -33.31 17.31 -34.28
N LYS A 655 -33.34 17.17 -32.95
CA LYS A 655 -33.63 15.89 -32.28
C LYS A 655 -35.01 15.34 -32.63
N ASN A 656 -36.02 16.20 -32.67
CA ASN A 656 -37.39 15.78 -33.00
C ASN A 656 -37.54 15.38 -34.48
N LEU A 657 -36.93 16.11 -35.42
CA LEU A 657 -36.92 15.72 -36.83
C LEU A 657 -36.17 14.41 -37.06
N GLN A 658 -35.02 14.22 -36.39
CA GLN A 658 -34.29 12.94 -36.43
C GLN A 658 -35.11 11.78 -35.88
N ALA A 659 -35.77 11.97 -34.74
CA ALA A 659 -36.65 10.96 -34.15
C ALA A 659 -37.84 10.62 -35.06
N PHE A 660 -38.44 11.64 -35.70
CA PHE A 660 -39.53 11.42 -36.66
C PHE A 660 -39.05 10.68 -37.91
N ASN A 661 -37.89 11.04 -38.46
CA ASN A 661 -37.29 10.32 -39.59
C ASN A 661 -37.01 8.85 -39.23
N ALA A 662 -36.48 8.59 -38.03
CA ALA A 662 -36.25 7.24 -37.54
C ALA A 662 -37.56 6.44 -37.41
N ALA A 663 -38.64 7.08 -36.94
CA ALA A 663 -39.96 6.46 -36.86
C ALA A 663 -40.56 6.15 -38.24
N ILE A 664 -40.31 7.00 -39.25
CA ILE A 664 -40.73 6.75 -40.64
C ILE A 664 -40.01 5.54 -41.24
N LEU A 665 -38.71 5.40 -40.95
CA LEU A 665 -37.89 4.31 -41.47
C LEU A 665 -38.06 3.00 -40.70
N ALA A 666 -38.63 3.04 -39.49
CA ALA A 666 -38.87 1.87 -38.69
C ALA A 666 -39.86 0.91 -39.38
N ASN A 667 -39.65 -0.39 -39.19
CA ASN A 667 -40.56 -1.44 -39.68
C ASN A 667 -41.80 -1.59 -38.77
N VAL A 668 -42.38 -0.47 -38.36
CA VAL A 668 -43.56 -0.40 -37.49
C VAL A 668 -44.56 0.57 -38.12
N PRO A 669 -45.77 0.11 -38.51
CA PRO A 669 -46.75 0.97 -39.16
C PRO A 669 -47.34 1.97 -38.16
N LEU A 670 -47.37 3.24 -38.55
CA LEU A 670 -47.85 4.37 -37.72
C LEU A 670 -49.28 4.78 -38.10
N PHE A 671 -49.64 4.65 -39.38
CA PHE A 671 -50.97 4.97 -39.90
C PHE A 671 -51.32 4.05 -41.06
N GLN A 672 -52.61 4.01 -41.41
CA GLN A 672 -53.11 3.20 -42.52
C GLN A 672 -53.62 4.04 -43.70
N THR A 673 -53.48 3.47 -44.90
CA THR A 673 -54.00 4.01 -46.17
C THR A 673 -54.74 2.90 -46.92
N GLU A 674 -55.76 3.27 -47.69
CA GLU A 674 -56.59 2.30 -48.41
C GLU A 674 -56.21 2.30 -49.89
N ALA A 675 -56.15 1.12 -50.52
CA ALA A 675 -56.10 1.00 -51.97
C ALA A 675 -57.53 0.86 -52.49
N ILE A 676 -57.95 1.76 -53.38
CA ILE A 676 -59.26 1.72 -54.00
C ILE A 676 -59.13 1.61 -55.52
N PHE A 677 -60.11 0.97 -56.14
CA PHE A 677 -60.23 0.88 -57.58
C PHE A 677 -61.10 2.03 -58.10
N SER A 678 -60.51 2.98 -58.82
CA SER A 678 -61.20 4.11 -59.45
C SER A 678 -61.01 4.01 -60.95
N VAL A 679 -62.01 3.50 -61.68
CA VAL A 679 -61.91 3.17 -63.11
C VAL A 679 -61.21 4.29 -63.92
N PRO A 680 -60.12 4.01 -64.67
CA PRO A 680 -59.47 2.71 -64.91
C PRO A 680 -58.21 2.43 -64.05
N GLU A 681 -57.96 3.20 -62.98
CA GLU A 681 -56.71 3.17 -62.20
C GLU A 681 -56.89 2.72 -60.74
N ILE A 682 -55.84 2.10 -60.20
CA ILE A 682 -55.76 1.75 -58.76
C ILE A 682 -55.03 2.89 -58.06
N ILE A 683 -55.70 3.55 -57.12
CA ILE A 683 -55.19 4.72 -56.42
C ILE A 683 -55.10 4.46 -54.91
N LEU A 684 -54.13 5.11 -54.26
CA LEU A 684 -54.07 5.21 -52.81
C LEU A 684 -55.05 6.27 -52.33
N GLN A 685 -55.75 6.01 -51.23
CA GLN A 685 -56.60 6.97 -50.55
C GLN A 685 -56.13 7.15 -49.09
N PRO A 686 -55.63 8.34 -48.70
CA PRO A 686 -55.30 9.49 -49.55
C PRO A 686 -54.18 9.19 -50.57
N ASN A 687 -54.12 9.95 -51.66
CA ASN A 687 -53.13 9.74 -52.72
C ASN A 687 -51.71 10.08 -52.24
N ALA A 688 -50.69 9.59 -52.96
CA ALA A 688 -49.29 9.81 -52.61
C ALA A 688 -48.93 11.31 -52.47
N SER A 689 -49.48 12.17 -53.34
CA SER A 689 -49.25 13.62 -53.28
C SER A 689 -49.84 14.26 -52.01
N GLU A 690 -51.00 13.80 -51.55
CA GLU A 690 -51.60 14.22 -50.28
C GLU A 690 -50.74 13.82 -49.09
N ILE A 691 -50.21 12.59 -49.06
CA ILE A 691 -49.33 12.12 -47.98
C ILE A 691 -48.02 12.91 -47.96
N ASP A 692 -47.42 13.19 -49.13
CA ASP A 692 -46.23 14.05 -49.26
C ASP A 692 -46.51 15.47 -48.73
N LYS A 693 -47.66 16.07 -49.11
CA LYS A 693 -48.06 17.41 -48.62
C LYS A 693 -48.28 17.42 -47.11
N MET A 694 -48.94 16.41 -46.55
CA MET A 694 -49.19 16.29 -45.12
C MET A 694 -47.89 16.12 -44.33
N THR A 695 -46.95 15.31 -44.86
CA THR A 695 -45.62 15.14 -44.27
C THR A 695 -44.85 16.46 -44.27
N LEU A 696 -44.81 17.16 -45.41
CA LEU A 696 -44.13 18.44 -45.53
C LEU A 696 -44.74 19.49 -44.58
N GLN A 697 -46.07 19.53 -44.47
CA GLN A 697 -46.76 20.40 -43.52
C GLN A 697 -46.40 20.03 -42.08
N CYS A 698 -46.36 18.75 -41.73
CA CYS A 698 -46.01 18.30 -40.38
C CYS A 698 -44.59 18.70 -39.96
N ILE A 699 -43.62 18.61 -40.89
CA ILE A 699 -42.23 19.07 -40.71
C ILE A 699 -42.22 20.59 -40.52
N ARG A 700 -42.92 21.34 -41.39
CA ARG A 700 -43.03 22.80 -41.30
C ARG A 700 -43.61 23.21 -39.96
N ASP A 701 -44.74 22.64 -39.56
CA ASP A 701 -45.41 22.89 -38.28
C ASP A 701 -44.47 22.61 -37.08
N CYS A 702 -43.56 21.64 -37.20
CA CYS A 702 -42.56 21.36 -36.16
C CYS A 702 -41.55 22.50 -36.04
N VAL A 703 -41.03 23.02 -37.15
CA VAL A 703 -40.10 24.16 -37.15
C VAL A 703 -40.82 25.44 -36.70
N GLU A 704 -42.07 25.63 -37.11
CA GLU A 704 -42.91 26.78 -36.76
C GLU A 704 -43.26 26.88 -35.27
N VAL A 705 -43.07 25.82 -34.49
CA VAL A 705 -43.10 25.88 -33.02
C VAL A 705 -42.22 27.02 -32.50
N THR A 706 -41.06 27.23 -33.13
CA THR A 706 -40.11 28.27 -32.73
C THR A 706 -40.60 29.71 -32.96
N LYS A 707 -41.71 29.91 -33.71
CA LYS A 707 -42.37 31.23 -33.85
C LYS A 707 -42.95 31.74 -32.53
N HIS A 708 -43.31 30.82 -31.63
CA HIS A 708 -43.92 31.15 -30.33
C HIS A 708 -42.89 31.61 -29.30
N PHE A 709 -41.59 31.51 -29.62
CA PHE A 709 -40.49 31.98 -28.77
C PHE A 709 -39.99 33.31 -29.34
N VAL A 710 -40.49 34.41 -28.77
CA VAL A 710 -40.18 35.78 -29.20
C VAL A 710 -38.76 36.15 -28.75
N ARG A 711 -37.96 36.77 -29.62
CA ARG A 711 -36.62 37.24 -29.27
C ARG A 711 -36.65 38.43 -28.33
N TRP A 712 -35.55 38.66 -27.64
CA TRP A 712 -35.42 39.83 -26.79
C TRP A 712 -34.92 41.03 -27.60
N MET A 713 -35.26 42.24 -27.16
CA MET A 713 -34.63 43.44 -27.71
C MET A 713 -33.13 43.39 -27.37
N HIS A 714 -32.30 43.81 -28.32
CA HIS A 714 -30.84 43.72 -28.20
C HIS A 714 -30.33 44.26 -26.87
N GLY A 715 -29.61 43.43 -26.12
CA GLY A 715 -29.03 43.81 -24.83
C GLY A 715 -30.00 43.90 -23.67
N THR A 716 -31.22 43.36 -23.81
CA THR A 716 -32.26 43.34 -22.77
C THR A 716 -32.79 41.92 -22.57
N CYS A 717 -33.61 41.70 -21.56
CA CYS A 717 -34.40 40.48 -21.40
C CYS A 717 -35.90 40.69 -21.69
N ILE A 718 -36.25 41.70 -22.48
CA ILE A 718 -37.63 42.06 -22.79
C ILE A 718 -37.97 41.59 -24.18
N GLU A 719 -39.06 40.85 -24.30
CA GLU A 719 -39.59 40.35 -25.57
C GLU A 719 -39.86 41.50 -26.55
N CYS A 720 -39.44 41.31 -27.80
CA CYS A 720 -39.63 42.28 -28.86
C CYS A 720 -41.13 42.40 -29.20
N PRO A 721 -41.75 43.59 -29.06
CA PRO A 721 -43.15 43.74 -29.44
C PRO A 721 -43.31 43.61 -30.96
N PRO A 722 -44.51 43.21 -31.45
CA PRO A 722 -44.78 43.12 -32.88
C PRO A 722 -44.53 44.47 -33.59
N GLN A 723 -43.80 44.46 -34.70
CA GLN A 723 -43.49 45.64 -35.50
C GLN A 723 -44.33 45.67 -36.78
N HIS A 724 -44.97 46.80 -37.08
CA HIS A 724 -45.78 46.95 -38.29
C HIS A 724 -44.88 47.46 -39.42
N VAL A 725 -44.70 46.65 -40.48
CA VAL A 725 -43.86 47.01 -41.65
C VAL A 725 -44.72 47.51 -42.83
N LYS A 726 -46.01 47.14 -42.86
CA LYS A 726 -47.06 47.66 -43.77
C LYS A 726 -48.40 47.75 -43.02
N GLU A 727 -49.36 48.51 -43.55
CA GLU A 727 -50.63 48.88 -42.87
C GLU A 727 -51.44 47.68 -42.31
N ASP A 728 -51.23 46.44 -42.80
CA ASP A 728 -51.99 45.26 -42.36
C ASP A 728 -51.17 44.06 -41.81
N GLU A 729 -49.83 44.15 -41.71
CA GLU A 729 -49.01 43.01 -41.22
C GLU A 729 -48.03 43.39 -40.11
N ALA A 730 -48.31 42.87 -38.90
CA ALA A 730 -47.43 42.93 -37.75
C ALA A 730 -46.44 41.74 -37.74
N ILE A 731 -45.14 42.04 -37.86
CA ILE A 731 -44.06 41.06 -37.82
C ILE A 731 -43.58 40.88 -36.38
N THR A 732 -43.60 39.63 -35.90
CA THR A 732 -43.04 39.25 -34.60
C THR A 732 -41.65 38.64 -34.80
N PHE A 733 -40.62 39.25 -34.21
CA PHE A 733 -39.25 38.73 -34.25
C PHE A 733 -39.11 37.55 -33.29
N SER A 734 -39.09 36.34 -33.84
CA SER A 734 -38.97 35.08 -33.09
C SER A 734 -37.70 34.33 -33.48
N PHE A 735 -37.33 33.30 -32.71
CA PHE A 735 -36.18 32.46 -33.05
C PHE A 735 -36.35 31.68 -34.36
N TYR A 736 -37.57 31.60 -34.89
CA TYR A 736 -37.88 30.95 -36.17
C TYR A 736 -37.08 31.49 -37.36
N SER A 737 -36.82 32.81 -37.43
CA SER A 737 -36.10 33.41 -38.57
C SER A 737 -34.74 32.75 -38.80
N ASP A 738 -34.03 32.45 -37.70
CA ASP A 738 -32.67 31.94 -37.74
C ASP A 738 -32.68 30.40 -37.75
N ILE A 739 -33.60 29.79 -37.00
CA ILE A 739 -33.72 28.33 -36.90
C ILE A 739 -34.20 27.72 -38.22
N SER A 740 -35.16 28.35 -38.91
CA SER A 740 -35.65 27.84 -40.21
C SER A 740 -34.58 27.85 -41.32
N GLN A 741 -33.57 28.71 -41.20
CA GLN A 741 -32.43 28.81 -42.12
C GLN A 741 -31.23 27.95 -41.69
N ASN A 742 -31.33 27.22 -40.58
CA ASN A 742 -30.25 26.40 -40.09
C ASN A 742 -29.99 25.20 -41.04
N PRO A 743 -28.75 25.01 -41.54
CA PRO A 743 -28.45 23.93 -42.48
C PRO A 743 -28.82 22.54 -41.97
N LEU A 744 -28.60 22.25 -40.69
CA LEU A 744 -28.91 20.95 -40.10
C LEU A 744 -30.41 20.64 -40.13
N ILE A 745 -31.26 21.65 -39.95
CA ILE A 745 -32.72 21.49 -39.96
C ILE A 745 -33.22 21.28 -41.39
N ILE A 746 -32.67 22.03 -42.34
CA ILE A 746 -32.99 21.90 -43.77
C ILE A 746 -32.60 20.50 -44.26
N GLU A 747 -31.40 20.01 -43.93
CA GLU A 747 -30.93 18.68 -44.27
C GLU A 747 -31.85 17.57 -43.73
N GLN A 748 -32.28 17.66 -42.46
CA GLN A 748 -33.21 16.68 -41.89
C GLN A 748 -34.58 16.71 -42.57
N ALA A 749 -35.12 17.90 -42.89
CA ALA A 749 -36.39 18.04 -43.60
C ALA A 749 -36.34 17.42 -45.02
N VAL A 750 -35.26 17.65 -45.75
CA VAL A 750 -35.02 17.05 -47.07
C VAL A 750 -34.89 15.53 -46.95
N LEU A 751 -34.19 15.03 -45.94
CA LEU A 751 -34.01 13.58 -45.75
C LEU A 751 -35.35 12.87 -45.46
N ILE A 752 -36.19 13.44 -44.59
CA ILE A 752 -37.52 12.89 -44.29
C ILE A 752 -38.39 12.83 -45.55
N THR A 753 -38.48 13.93 -46.30
CA THR A 753 -39.29 13.99 -47.53
C THR A 753 -38.81 13.00 -48.59
N GLN A 754 -37.50 12.85 -48.77
CA GLN A 754 -36.93 11.85 -49.67
C GLN A 754 -37.28 10.41 -49.25
N ASN A 755 -37.25 10.12 -47.95
CA ASN A 755 -37.58 8.80 -47.43
C ASN A 755 -39.06 8.46 -47.61
N VAL A 756 -39.96 9.40 -47.30
CA VAL A 756 -41.41 9.21 -47.54
C VAL A 756 -41.70 9.03 -49.04
N HIS A 757 -41.05 9.80 -49.92
CA HIS A 757 -41.23 9.64 -51.36
C HIS A 757 -40.78 8.25 -51.86
N LYS A 758 -39.64 7.73 -51.35
CA LYS A 758 -39.19 6.35 -51.64
C LYS A 758 -40.20 5.30 -51.17
N LEU A 759 -40.78 5.50 -49.98
CA LEU A 759 -41.81 4.66 -49.38
C LEU A 759 -43.07 4.59 -50.26
N LEU A 760 -43.57 5.76 -50.67
CA LEU A 760 -44.73 5.88 -51.55
C LEU A 760 -44.45 5.30 -52.94
N ALA A 761 -43.22 5.43 -53.46
CA ALA A 761 -42.80 4.79 -54.70
C ALA A 761 -42.77 3.25 -54.59
N SER A 762 -42.35 2.70 -53.45
CA SER A 762 -42.40 1.25 -53.15
C SER A 762 -43.86 0.75 -53.14
N LEU A 763 -44.75 1.45 -52.42
CA LEU A 763 -46.19 1.15 -52.40
C LEU A 763 -46.81 1.23 -53.80
N SER A 764 -46.46 2.27 -54.58
CA SER A 764 -46.93 2.42 -55.96
C SER A 764 -46.42 1.29 -56.87
N LYS A 765 -45.17 0.84 -56.68
CA LYS A 765 -44.61 -0.32 -57.41
C LYS A 765 -45.33 -1.62 -57.03
N TYR A 766 -45.69 -1.80 -55.77
CA TYR A 766 -46.49 -2.94 -55.33
C TYR A 766 -47.89 -2.91 -55.95
N LEU A 767 -48.59 -1.76 -55.93
CA LEU A 767 -49.90 -1.60 -56.57
C LEU A 767 -49.86 -1.83 -58.08
N LYS A 768 -48.75 -1.54 -58.77
CA LYS A 768 -48.59 -1.88 -60.20
C LYS A 768 -48.70 -3.38 -60.49
N GLN A 769 -48.43 -4.27 -59.54
CA GLN A 769 -48.59 -5.73 -59.73
C GLN A 769 -50.05 -6.11 -59.98
N TRP A 770 -51.00 -5.33 -59.45
CA TRP A 770 -52.43 -5.53 -59.66
C TRP A 770 -52.88 -5.17 -61.09
N LYS A 771 -52.03 -4.50 -61.90
CA LYS A 771 -52.29 -4.30 -63.33
C LYS A 771 -52.35 -5.60 -64.13
N ARG A 772 -51.91 -6.74 -63.58
CA ARG A 772 -52.12 -8.05 -64.24
C ARG A 772 -53.60 -8.36 -64.50
N TYR A 773 -54.49 -7.79 -63.69
CA TYR A 773 -55.93 -7.95 -63.82
C TYR A 773 -56.60 -6.89 -64.74
N HIS A 774 -55.80 -6.05 -65.45
CA HIS A 774 -56.32 -4.92 -66.22
C HIS A 774 -57.34 -5.27 -67.31
N LEU A 775 -57.34 -6.51 -67.81
CA LEU A 775 -58.32 -6.99 -68.78
C LEU A 775 -59.76 -6.91 -68.25
N LEU A 776 -59.97 -6.96 -66.93
CA LEU A 776 -61.28 -6.82 -66.30
C LEU A 776 -61.93 -5.44 -66.49
N TRP A 777 -61.13 -4.40 -66.79
CA TRP A 777 -61.60 -3.01 -66.81
C TRP A 777 -61.05 -2.15 -67.96
N LYS A 778 -60.14 -2.69 -68.77
CA LYS A 778 -59.70 -2.05 -70.03
C LYS A 778 -60.71 -2.27 -71.16
N LEU A 779 -61.41 -3.39 -71.12
CA LEU A 779 -62.40 -3.75 -72.12
C LEU A 779 -63.77 -3.23 -71.71
N ASP A 780 -64.45 -2.56 -72.63
CA ASP A 780 -65.84 -2.19 -72.43
C ASP A 780 -66.69 -3.46 -72.43
N LYS A 781 -67.38 -3.71 -71.32
CA LYS A 781 -68.24 -4.88 -71.13
C LYS A 781 -69.30 -4.99 -72.22
N GLY A 782 -69.89 -3.88 -72.68
CA GLY A 782 -70.89 -3.91 -73.74
C GLY A 782 -70.29 -4.32 -75.09
N ILE A 783 -69.19 -3.67 -75.47
CA ILE A 783 -68.56 -3.89 -76.79
C ILE A 783 -68.04 -5.33 -76.95
N VAL A 784 -67.42 -5.90 -75.91
CA VAL A 784 -66.92 -7.28 -75.97
C VAL A 784 -68.07 -8.28 -76.07
N MET A 785 -69.18 -8.02 -75.37
CA MET A 785 -70.35 -8.89 -75.40
C MET A 785 -71.10 -8.82 -76.73
N GLU A 786 -71.26 -7.64 -77.31
CA GLU A 786 -71.87 -7.47 -78.64
C GLU A 786 -71.06 -8.18 -79.72
N ARG A 787 -69.72 -8.11 -79.64
CA ARG A 787 -68.84 -8.84 -80.56
C ARG A 787 -68.95 -10.36 -80.40
N LEU A 788 -68.96 -10.86 -79.17
CA LEU A 788 -69.14 -12.29 -78.88
C LEU A 788 -70.53 -12.79 -79.33
N ALA A 789 -71.59 -11.99 -79.16
CA ALA A 789 -72.91 -12.32 -79.69
C ALA A 789 -72.92 -12.40 -81.22
N ALA A 790 -72.22 -11.50 -81.90
CA ALA A 790 -72.17 -11.45 -83.36
C ALA A 790 -71.35 -12.61 -83.98
N GLU A 791 -70.29 -13.07 -83.31
CA GLU A 791 -69.39 -14.11 -83.82
C GLU A 791 -69.94 -15.55 -83.67
N LYS A 792 -71.03 -15.76 -82.90
CA LYS A 792 -71.60 -17.08 -82.56
C LYS A 792 -70.55 -18.16 -82.22
N PRO A 793 -69.73 -17.94 -81.17
CA PRO A 793 -68.64 -18.84 -80.84
C PRO A 793 -69.12 -20.19 -80.30
N ALA A 794 -68.27 -21.22 -80.41
CA ALA A 794 -68.56 -22.53 -79.86
C ALA A 794 -68.62 -22.50 -78.32
N CYS A 795 -69.40 -23.41 -77.72
CA CYS A 795 -69.53 -23.54 -76.26
C CYS A 795 -68.19 -23.67 -75.52
N ILE A 796 -67.17 -24.25 -76.17
CA ILE A 796 -65.81 -24.41 -75.61
C ILE A 796 -65.18 -23.04 -75.32
N THR A 797 -65.38 -22.05 -76.20
CA THR A 797 -64.85 -20.69 -76.02
C THR A 797 -65.54 -19.99 -74.84
N PHE A 798 -66.84 -20.23 -74.62
CA PHE A 798 -67.53 -19.73 -73.43
C PHE A 798 -67.01 -20.37 -72.14
N ASP A 799 -66.75 -21.68 -72.14
CA ASP A 799 -66.18 -22.38 -70.98
C ASP A 799 -64.78 -21.86 -70.64
N GLU A 800 -63.92 -21.66 -71.65
CA GLU A 800 -62.58 -21.08 -71.47
C GLU A 800 -62.63 -19.67 -70.83
N GLU A 801 -63.49 -18.79 -71.33
CA GLU A 801 -63.66 -17.42 -70.80
C GLU A 801 -64.30 -17.40 -69.39
N LEU A 802 -65.32 -18.24 -69.15
CA LEU A 802 -65.95 -18.38 -67.82
C LEU A 802 -64.96 -18.92 -66.78
N GLN A 803 -64.18 -19.94 -67.13
CA GLN A 803 -63.14 -20.49 -66.26
C GLN A 803 -62.05 -19.46 -65.98
N PHE A 804 -61.66 -18.65 -66.97
CA PHE A 804 -60.70 -17.57 -66.79
C PHE A 804 -61.17 -16.55 -65.74
N TYR A 805 -62.37 -15.97 -65.89
CA TYR A 805 -62.87 -14.96 -64.95
C TYR A 805 -63.20 -15.54 -63.57
N MET A 806 -63.67 -16.79 -63.49
CA MET A 806 -63.93 -17.46 -62.22
C MET A 806 -62.63 -17.76 -61.45
N LYS A 807 -61.56 -18.17 -62.16
CA LYS A 807 -60.22 -18.34 -61.58
C LYS A 807 -59.68 -17.01 -61.05
N VAL A 808 -59.80 -15.93 -61.82
CA VAL A 808 -59.39 -14.58 -61.38
C VAL A 808 -60.14 -14.16 -60.11
N ALA A 809 -61.45 -14.38 -60.03
CA ALA A 809 -62.25 -14.05 -58.83
C ALA A 809 -61.79 -14.83 -57.57
N GLN A 810 -61.37 -16.09 -57.72
CA GLN A 810 -60.82 -16.90 -56.62
C GLN A 810 -59.40 -16.46 -56.24
N GLU A 811 -58.51 -16.25 -57.21
CA GLU A 811 -57.12 -15.83 -57.00
C GLU A 811 -57.02 -14.50 -56.25
N VAL A 812 -57.93 -13.56 -56.52
CA VAL A 812 -57.97 -12.24 -55.86
C VAL A 812 -58.35 -12.37 -54.39
N THR A 813 -59.18 -13.35 -54.02
CA THR A 813 -59.61 -13.58 -52.63
C THR A 813 -58.51 -14.19 -51.77
N GLN A 814 -57.55 -14.88 -52.40
CA GLN A 814 -56.39 -15.47 -51.74
C GLN A 814 -55.26 -14.44 -51.52
N GLN A 815 -55.35 -13.24 -52.10
CA GLN A 815 -54.38 -12.18 -51.86
C GLN A 815 -54.52 -11.62 -50.44
N PRO A 816 -53.40 -11.28 -49.76
CA PRO A 816 -53.45 -10.69 -48.43
C PRO A 816 -54.18 -9.35 -48.45
N SER A 817 -55.07 -9.13 -47.47
CA SER A 817 -55.87 -7.90 -47.35
C SER A 817 -55.09 -6.72 -46.75
N ILE A 818 -53.90 -6.96 -46.21
CA ILE A 818 -53.05 -5.98 -45.56
C ILE A 818 -51.61 -6.18 -46.03
N LYS A 819 -50.91 -5.08 -46.32
CA LYS A 819 -49.47 -5.04 -46.54
C LYS A 819 -48.87 -3.90 -45.74
N ASP A 820 -47.91 -4.21 -44.87
CA ASP A 820 -47.15 -3.19 -44.16
C ASP A 820 -45.88 -2.82 -44.95
N GLU A 821 -45.69 -1.53 -45.16
CA GLU A 821 -44.46 -0.96 -45.71
C GLU A 821 -43.99 0.13 -44.73
N GLN A 822 -43.01 -0.22 -43.90
CA GLN A 822 -42.45 0.65 -42.85
C GLN A 822 -43.56 1.36 -42.03
N CYS A 823 -43.65 2.69 -42.09
CA CYS A 823 -44.62 3.47 -41.32
C CYS A 823 -46.06 3.47 -41.88
N ILE A 824 -46.31 2.85 -43.05
CA ILE A 824 -47.62 2.85 -43.71
C ILE A 824 -48.17 1.43 -43.80
N ARG A 825 -49.36 1.22 -43.23
CA ARG A 825 -50.17 0.01 -43.45
C ARG A 825 -51.11 0.21 -44.64
N LEU A 826 -50.92 -0.57 -45.70
CA LEU A 826 -51.78 -0.56 -46.88
C LEU A 826 -52.93 -1.55 -46.71
N GLN A 827 -54.17 -1.05 -46.64
CA GLN A 827 -55.39 -1.86 -46.66
C GLN A 827 -55.83 -2.12 -48.10
N LEU A 828 -55.79 -3.40 -48.50
CA LEU A 828 -56.17 -3.88 -49.84
C LEU A 828 -57.59 -4.45 -49.88
N ALA A 829 -58.27 -4.61 -48.74
CA ALA A 829 -59.62 -5.18 -48.69
C ALA A 829 -60.62 -4.48 -49.65
N PRO A 830 -60.69 -3.13 -49.74
CA PRO A 830 -61.59 -2.48 -50.70
C PRO A 830 -61.24 -2.79 -52.17
N LEU A 831 -59.94 -2.84 -52.49
CA LEU A 831 -59.45 -3.20 -53.84
C LEU A 831 -59.77 -4.65 -54.20
N VAL A 832 -59.53 -5.59 -53.27
CA VAL A 832 -59.82 -7.02 -53.44
C VAL A 832 -61.31 -7.22 -53.72
N CYS A 833 -62.18 -6.62 -52.91
CA CYS A 833 -63.63 -6.69 -53.11
C CYS A 833 -64.05 -6.13 -54.48
N ALA A 834 -63.55 -4.94 -54.86
CA ALA A 834 -63.91 -4.31 -56.13
C ALA A 834 -63.46 -5.14 -57.36
N VAL A 835 -62.26 -5.71 -57.33
CA VAL A 835 -61.76 -6.57 -58.42
C VAL A 835 -62.54 -7.88 -58.49
N GLN A 836 -62.87 -8.47 -57.34
CA GLN A 836 -63.67 -9.68 -57.26
C GLN A 836 -65.09 -9.46 -57.80
N GLU A 837 -65.76 -8.39 -57.40
CA GLU A 837 -67.09 -8.02 -57.91
C GLU A 837 -67.07 -7.79 -59.42
N ASN A 838 -66.04 -7.13 -59.94
CA ASN A 838 -65.90 -6.90 -61.37
C ASN A 838 -65.75 -8.22 -62.16
N ALA A 839 -64.91 -9.16 -61.67
CA ALA A 839 -64.74 -10.49 -62.25
C ALA A 839 -66.02 -11.32 -62.19
N ARG A 840 -66.74 -11.33 -61.06
CA ARG A 840 -68.05 -11.98 -60.94
C ARG A 840 -69.08 -11.37 -61.89
N GLY A 841 -69.03 -10.05 -62.08
CA GLY A 841 -69.86 -9.37 -63.07
C GLY A 841 -69.64 -9.87 -64.50
N TRP A 842 -68.38 -10.12 -64.89
CA TRP A 842 -68.07 -10.73 -66.19
C TRP A 842 -68.63 -12.15 -66.32
N VAL A 843 -68.46 -13.00 -65.28
CA VAL A 843 -69.03 -14.36 -65.26
C VAL A 843 -70.55 -14.34 -65.42
N ILE A 844 -71.25 -13.46 -64.70
CA ILE A 844 -72.71 -13.34 -64.77
C ILE A 844 -73.16 -12.91 -66.17
N SER A 845 -72.51 -11.90 -66.75
CA SER A 845 -72.89 -11.40 -68.08
C SER A 845 -72.59 -12.43 -69.18
N LEU A 846 -71.46 -13.16 -69.10
CA LEU A 846 -71.12 -14.22 -70.06
C LEU A 846 -72.10 -15.38 -69.94
N GLY A 847 -72.44 -15.77 -68.71
CA GLY A 847 -73.45 -16.81 -68.46
C GLY A 847 -74.83 -16.45 -68.98
N LYS A 848 -75.23 -15.17 -68.91
CA LYS A 848 -76.49 -14.70 -69.52
C LYS A 848 -76.46 -14.79 -71.05
N LEU A 849 -75.38 -14.35 -71.68
CA LEU A 849 -75.24 -14.38 -73.14
C LEU A 849 -75.20 -15.82 -73.69
N LEU A 850 -74.51 -16.74 -73.00
CA LEU A 850 -74.54 -18.17 -73.32
C LEU A 850 -75.96 -18.74 -73.19
N ASN A 851 -76.69 -18.39 -72.14
CA ASN A 851 -78.07 -18.85 -71.93
C ASN A 851 -79.02 -18.31 -73.01
N GLU A 852 -78.88 -17.05 -73.41
CA GLU A 852 -79.65 -16.44 -74.50
C GLU A 852 -79.37 -17.12 -75.84
N SER A 853 -78.09 -17.33 -76.19
CA SER A 853 -77.68 -18.03 -77.41
C SER A 853 -78.18 -19.48 -77.44
N ALA A 854 -78.01 -20.22 -76.34
CA ALA A 854 -78.48 -21.61 -76.23
C ALA A 854 -80.01 -21.68 -76.32
N ARG A 855 -80.73 -20.71 -75.74
CA ARG A 855 -82.19 -20.62 -75.83
C ARG A 855 -82.64 -20.37 -77.27
N GLU A 856 -81.97 -19.49 -78.01
CA GLU A 856 -82.25 -19.24 -79.43
C GLU A 856 -82.00 -20.48 -80.30
N GLU A 857 -80.87 -21.18 -80.10
CA GLU A 857 -80.57 -22.44 -80.80
C GLU A 857 -81.61 -23.52 -80.48
N LEU A 858 -82.03 -23.64 -79.21
CA LEU A 858 -83.03 -24.62 -78.79
C LEU A 858 -84.40 -24.33 -79.39
N PHE A 859 -84.80 -23.05 -79.47
CA PHE A 859 -86.02 -22.65 -80.18
C PHE A 859 -85.93 -22.93 -81.69
N SER A 860 -84.79 -22.64 -82.33
CA SER A 860 -84.56 -22.97 -83.74
C SER A 860 -84.63 -24.48 -84.00
N LEU A 861 -84.01 -25.29 -83.13
CA LEU A 861 -84.04 -26.75 -83.23
C LEU A 861 -85.46 -27.29 -82.97
N GLN A 862 -86.20 -26.69 -82.04
CA GLN A 862 -87.61 -27.01 -81.78
C GLN A 862 -88.49 -26.70 -82.99
N GLU A 863 -88.28 -25.57 -83.67
CA GLU A 863 -88.97 -25.23 -84.92
C GLU A 863 -88.59 -26.21 -86.04
N GLU A 864 -87.30 -26.56 -86.20
CA GLU A 864 -86.86 -27.56 -87.19
C GLU A 864 -87.43 -28.96 -86.92
N ILE A 865 -87.50 -29.39 -85.66
CA ILE A 865 -88.14 -30.67 -85.28
C ILE A 865 -89.64 -30.60 -85.52
N GLN A 866 -90.32 -29.49 -85.20
CA GLN A 866 -91.75 -29.33 -85.50
C GLN A 866 -92.02 -29.39 -87.01
N VAL A 867 -91.17 -28.76 -87.83
CA VAL A 867 -91.27 -28.79 -89.31
C VAL A 867 -90.89 -30.17 -89.86
N GLY A 868 -89.90 -30.86 -89.30
CA GLY A 868 -89.49 -32.21 -89.70
C GLY A 868 -90.47 -33.32 -89.30
N VAL A 869 -91.19 -33.16 -88.19
CA VAL A 869 -92.31 -34.04 -87.81
C VAL A 869 -93.53 -33.78 -88.69
N LEU A 870 -93.72 -32.54 -89.16
CA LEU A 870 -94.75 -32.22 -90.16
C LEU A 870 -94.40 -32.71 -91.58
N SER A 871 -93.12 -32.84 -91.94
CA SER A 871 -92.70 -33.36 -93.25
C SER A 871 -92.63 -34.89 -93.34
N SER A 872 -92.65 -35.61 -92.21
CA SER A 872 -92.68 -37.08 -92.15
C SER A 872 -94.08 -37.68 -91.93
N CYS A 873 -95.09 -36.83 -91.70
CA CYS A 873 -96.52 -37.20 -91.62
C CYS A 873 -97.33 -36.84 -92.89
N CYS A 874 -96.67 -36.51 -94.01
CA CYS A 874 -97.26 -36.37 -95.35
C CYS A 874 -96.53 -37.25 -96.36
#